data_AF-A0A7J2RGZ0-F1
#
_entry.id   AF-A0A7J2RGZ0-F1
#
_cell.length_a   1.000
_cell.length_b   1.000
_cell.length_c   1.000
_cell.angle_alpha   90.00
_cell.angle_beta   90.00
_cell.angle_gamma   90.00
#
_symmetry.space_group_name_H-M   'P 1'
#
loop_
_entity.id
_entity.type
_entity.pdbx_description
1 polymer ?
#
loop_
_entity_poly.entity_id
_entity_poly.type
_entity_poly.pdbx_seq_one_letter_code
_entity_poly.pdbx_strand_id
1 'polypeptide(L)'
;MIKRKKCQLIASLLISSMLMIVIGHIGNDKVLLESDHQKNIHTAAQVYESKQWIKNPTFESPIEPTWFWKNGTDGDNSDVNATSSSGQANFEVLGETKTFTVVSGVINSSTSTGWKQFNKTGFLLPDSAGIAQYGGFVSHSWNDDPNQFPSVQWKKNISMPIDMSDYTITSASINVIVNATVSNDVDTPNDSAYWENFAIGDSVTFYSQISDLSYDPPIYTVASNRTKYLGQNSPSILTLADSKLDQVSEADLITALNFAFEKDSSHSNFTLTLGIDIYSEDNLGSADPDNFDELIIKTCNLTFTVKRKIDQSTTVSWNQICNKITGASIQIVDANFNFKYKVDKTWPSSAPLSELRFSINNKSYDAGIIKLSSANLSFQEAIIGGFDVTDLITANVNISVSLELFLKDAFDLEDVYTISIDEVYLNISYINTFPDYGSEMELFLDGVNKTSDPIIQIPYFDVLNITITYKDNNLGNHLLNSTVFVEGKISGNLIEHPIFEQYYVLVNASDLGLGASILTITAQKENYETVSIQIFVEVFEQPTKIQLVIDNIDRSVNETIDARFNELLNVTIFYKNNLTDTHISGASLSLLGTGKFNETGNHYNVSLNTNNLKQGINILTIFAQLENFQSQTIQFFINVIEIATELLVFLEGNQTFMSNVVSSQKNEILNITAYYQTNNSKEHINGASVELLGFESFSELNNQFNFSLNTNSLVQGINVLTIFAQINNYQAQTFQFFINIEERATTLQLFVDTIQKIPSDTINTQFDEILNITVLYRDENTNTHINGANVELLGIGFLNESSKQYNISLATNSLEKGINILTIFAQLNGFQHKTFQIFIDVDDRNVELLLYVNGFQLNDSETVQVEIDENLNITTILTDKILGSYLSGASIELLGIGTLNETLNQYNITIGSNDLELGINIINIFAQLNNYQPSSIQFFIEVVKKATNIVVHLDGIDKTNDPVLTLPITSQLNLTIKYLHNQSGIEISGANIQIIGEGLTEFLIWDVNFLQYSYILNTTNFGIGIKLFTIVAQAPNYQINTVDIRLTVNRINTEISIVSGELIVDIISKSDYQIQVVLNNTDFGGIIKNATVTYLWDRGSGELTDADYDGIYEVILRNIPAGSFIITITAYVGEEFEFKTFEIFINAGVKPEFDFTIVIILLLFGIVGIGTYFVLYQKYFKYPQKVRKIRSLRKSISKNKKLKPISIQTREDIIQRNIDKNKQLWEIDKPNQNTLKKIENSKFLGKVEGDNVE
;
A
#
# COMPACT_ATOMS: atom_id res chain seq x y z
N MET A 1 15.67 53.29 -0.68
CA MET A 1 15.60 54.48 0.20
C MET A 1 15.67 55.77 -0.64
N ILE A 2 14.71 56.71 -0.49
CA ILE A 2 14.79 58.20 -0.65
C ILE A 2 15.85 58.74 -1.66
N LYS A 3 15.59 59.49 -2.77
CA LYS A 3 14.59 60.52 -3.20
C LYS A 3 14.39 60.39 -4.73
N ARG A 4 13.26 60.66 -5.43
CA ARG A 4 11.96 61.35 -5.20
C ARG A 4 11.89 62.87 -5.57
N LYS A 5 11.02 63.16 -6.58
CA LYS A 5 10.33 64.42 -7.00
C LYS A 5 10.85 65.15 -8.26
N LYS A 6 10.05 65.89 -9.05
CA LYS A 6 8.62 65.85 -9.55
C LYS A 6 8.22 67.24 -10.14
N CYS A 7 7.05 67.31 -10.82
CA CYS A 7 6.22 68.50 -11.18
C CYS A 7 6.58 69.23 -12.51
N GLN A 8 5.67 69.81 -13.34
CA GLN A 8 4.21 69.69 -13.65
C GLN A 8 3.93 70.54 -14.94
N LEU A 9 2.78 70.77 -15.61
CA LEU A 9 1.30 70.65 -15.43
C LEU A 9 0.67 70.58 -16.87
N ILE A 10 -0.12 69.59 -17.30
CA ILE A 10 -1.60 69.40 -17.25
C ILE A 10 -2.49 70.45 -17.99
N ALA A 11 -3.49 69.95 -18.74
CA ALA A 11 -4.73 70.57 -19.31
C ALA A 11 -4.68 71.39 -20.63
N SER A 12 -5.69 71.38 -21.54
CA SER A 12 -6.85 70.47 -21.75
C SER A 12 -7.71 70.80 -23.02
N LEU A 13 -8.53 69.84 -23.52
CA LEU A 13 -9.79 69.99 -24.34
C LEU A 13 -9.69 70.59 -25.78
N LEU A 14 -10.61 70.37 -26.76
CA LEU A 14 -11.59 69.30 -27.12
C LEU A 14 -12.17 69.56 -28.56
N ILE A 15 -12.99 68.63 -29.10
CA ILE A 15 -13.99 68.73 -30.21
C ILE A 15 -13.54 68.51 -31.68
N SER A 16 -13.78 67.27 -32.14
CA SER A 16 -14.52 66.81 -33.34
C SER A 16 -14.88 67.77 -34.51
N SER A 17 -14.67 67.30 -35.75
CA SER A 17 -15.79 67.04 -36.71
C SER A 17 -15.33 66.28 -37.97
N MET A 18 -16.27 65.63 -38.68
CA MET A 18 -16.06 64.77 -39.85
C MET A 18 -16.94 65.24 -41.01
N LEU A 19 -16.46 65.26 -42.26
CA LEU A 19 -17.34 65.42 -43.43
C LEU A 19 -16.76 64.88 -44.76
N MET A 20 -17.56 64.01 -45.40
CA MET A 20 -17.79 63.72 -46.84
C MET A 20 -16.66 63.88 -47.90
N ILE A 21 -16.36 62.95 -48.83
CA ILE A 21 -17.13 62.06 -49.75
C ILE A 21 -17.40 62.65 -51.17
N VAL A 22 -17.15 61.82 -52.22
CA VAL A 22 -17.65 61.90 -53.63
C VAL A 22 -17.07 62.99 -54.58
N ILE A 23 -16.91 62.79 -55.90
CA ILE A 23 -16.60 61.64 -56.80
C ILE A 23 -16.21 62.20 -58.20
N GLY A 24 -15.53 61.42 -59.07
CA GLY A 24 -15.31 61.80 -60.49
C GLY A 24 -14.06 61.14 -61.11
N HIS A 25 -14.05 59.97 -61.76
CA HIS A 25 -15.04 59.16 -62.52
C HIS A 25 -14.99 59.38 -64.06
N ILE A 26 -15.26 58.30 -64.82
CA ILE A 26 -15.26 58.16 -66.30
C ILE A 26 -13.85 58.11 -66.96
N GLY A 27 -13.52 57.11 -67.81
CA GLY A 27 -14.27 55.88 -68.14
C GLY A 27 -13.84 55.19 -69.46
N ASN A 28 -14.36 53.97 -69.67
CA ASN A 28 -14.37 53.18 -70.93
C ASN A 28 -12.99 52.67 -71.42
N ASP A 29 -12.80 51.47 -72.00
CA ASP A 29 -13.63 50.33 -72.51
C ASP A 29 -12.67 49.08 -72.54
N LYS A 30 -13.01 47.77 -72.67
CA LYS A 30 -14.24 46.95 -72.83
C LYS A 30 -13.92 45.46 -72.51
N VAL A 31 -14.81 44.66 -71.89
CA VAL A 31 -15.64 43.54 -72.48
C VAL A 31 -14.83 42.36 -73.07
N LEU A 32 -15.02 41.06 -72.75
CA LEU A 32 -15.94 40.28 -71.87
C LEU A 32 -15.18 38.96 -71.46
N LEU A 33 -15.51 38.11 -70.46
CA LEU A 33 -16.76 37.40 -70.09
C LEU A 33 -16.77 36.95 -68.59
N GLU A 34 -17.88 36.34 -68.13
CA GLU A 34 -18.35 36.19 -66.72
C GLU A 34 -17.89 34.88 -66.02
N SER A 35 -18.13 34.58 -64.71
CA SER A 35 -19.17 35.06 -63.76
C SER A 35 -18.82 34.99 -62.23
N ASP A 36 -19.76 35.50 -61.40
CA ASP A 36 -20.06 35.21 -59.96
C ASP A 36 -19.88 36.32 -58.88
N HIS A 37 -20.51 36.14 -57.69
CA HIS A 37 -21.08 37.19 -56.79
C HIS A 37 -20.51 37.29 -55.35
N GLN A 38 -20.79 38.41 -54.64
CA GLN A 38 -20.42 38.67 -53.22
C GLN A 38 -21.45 39.60 -52.49
N LYS A 39 -21.59 39.57 -51.15
CA LYS A 39 -22.40 40.56 -50.37
C LYS A 39 -22.13 40.68 -48.83
N ASN A 40 -21.93 41.93 -48.37
CA ASN A 40 -22.14 42.53 -47.01
C ASN A 40 -21.27 42.16 -45.77
N ILE A 41 -21.24 43.10 -44.81
CA ILE A 41 -20.54 43.12 -43.50
C ILE A 41 -21.55 43.54 -42.40
N HIS A 42 -21.34 43.12 -41.14
CA HIS A 42 -22.05 43.62 -39.95
C HIS A 42 -21.08 44.18 -38.89
N THR A 43 -21.42 45.30 -38.24
CA THR A 43 -20.80 45.70 -36.97
C THR A 43 -21.44 44.91 -35.84
N ALA A 44 -20.68 44.06 -35.17
CA ALA A 44 -21.16 43.32 -34.00
C ALA A 44 -20.92 44.14 -32.72
N ALA A 45 -21.85 44.10 -31.77
CA ALA A 45 -21.67 44.70 -30.46
C ALA A 45 -20.75 43.81 -29.63
N GLN A 46 -19.45 44.13 -29.55
CA GLN A 46 -18.49 43.29 -28.84
C GLN A 46 -18.79 43.15 -27.35
N VAL A 47 -19.20 41.94 -26.98
CA VAL A 47 -19.17 41.37 -25.64
C VAL A 47 -19.12 39.85 -25.85
N TYR A 48 -18.05 39.14 -25.54
CA TYR A 48 -17.74 38.79 -24.16
C TYR A 48 -19.00 38.30 -23.38
N GLU A 49 -19.84 37.46 -24.00
CA GLU A 49 -20.65 36.58 -23.15
C GLU A 49 -19.65 35.64 -22.49
N SER A 50 -19.35 35.86 -21.21
CA SER A 50 -19.05 34.74 -20.36
C SER A 50 -20.37 34.08 -20.05
N LYS A 51 -20.54 32.86 -20.56
CA LYS A 51 -21.72 32.04 -20.28
C LYS A 51 -21.28 30.66 -19.85
N GLN A 52 -22.05 30.10 -18.95
CA GLN A 52 -21.91 28.74 -18.48
C GLN A 52 -22.56 27.79 -19.53
N TRP A 53 -21.85 26.73 -19.94
CA TRP A 53 -22.29 25.82 -21.01
C TRP A 53 -23.01 24.55 -20.54
N ILE A 54 -22.79 24.16 -19.29
CA ILE A 54 -23.18 22.89 -18.71
C ILE A 54 -24.56 23.01 -18.05
N LYS A 55 -25.59 22.49 -18.72
CA LYS A 55 -26.94 22.44 -18.18
C LYS A 55 -26.96 21.55 -16.94
N ASN A 56 -27.72 21.94 -15.93
CA ASN A 56 -27.79 21.19 -14.67
C ASN A 56 -26.40 20.97 -14.01
N PRO A 57 -25.67 22.05 -13.66
CA PRO A 57 -24.30 21.96 -13.14
C PRO A 57 -24.20 21.35 -11.74
N THR A 58 -25.30 21.41 -10.98
CA THR A 58 -25.42 20.88 -9.61
C THR A 58 -26.35 19.67 -9.54
N PHE A 59 -26.54 18.97 -10.66
CA PHE A 59 -27.18 17.66 -10.73
C PHE A 59 -28.52 17.56 -9.96
N GLU A 60 -29.45 18.46 -10.27
CA GLU A 60 -30.83 18.38 -9.79
C GLU A 60 -31.69 17.44 -10.62
N SER A 61 -32.70 16.83 -10.01
CA SER A 61 -33.52 15.79 -10.68
C SER A 61 -34.54 16.39 -11.67
N PRO A 62 -34.69 15.84 -12.91
CA PRO A 62 -34.00 14.67 -13.46
C PRO A 62 -32.64 15.02 -14.08
N ILE A 63 -31.63 14.23 -13.70
CA ILE A 63 -30.23 14.43 -14.08
C ILE A 63 -29.99 13.88 -15.49
N GLU A 64 -30.47 12.66 -15.75
CA GLU A 64 -30.56 12.07 -17.08
C GLU A 64 -31.81 12.55 -17.86
N PRO A 65 -31.74 12.67 -19.20
CA PRO A 65 -30.59 12.44 -20.08
C PRO A 65 -29.79 13.72 -20.33
N THR A 66 -29.87 14.73 -19.45
CA THR A 66 -29.15 16.00 -19.61
C THR A 66 -27.65 15.78 -19.44
N TRP A 67 -27.29 15.19 -18.31
CA TRP A 67 -26.06 14.45 -18.15
C TRP A 67 -26.32 12.98 -18.47
N PHE A 68 -25.30 12.27 -18.94
CA PHE A 68 -25.31 10.82 -19.08
C PHE A 68 -23.92 10.28 -18.83
N TRP A 69 -23.81 9.16 -18.14
CA TRP A 69 -22.52 8.51 -17.92
C TRP A 69 -22.22 7.47 -19.02
N LYS A 70 -20.97 7.06 -19.09
CA LYS A 70 -20.49 5.92 -19.87
C LYS A 70 -19.29 5.30 -19.17
N ASN A 71 -19.09 4.00 -19.37
CA ASN A 71 -17.85 3.32 -19.00
C ASN A 71 -16.85 3.32 -20.17
N GLY A 72 -15.59 3.01 -19.87
CA GLY A 72 -14.48 3.00 -20.82
C GLY A 72 -14.43 1.75 -21.70
N THR A 73 -13.34 1.64 -22.46
CA THR A 73 -12.98 0.44 -23.23
C THR A 73 -11.94 -0.44 -22.53
N ASP A 74 -11.29 0.08 -21.50
CA ASP A 74 -10.07 -0.43 -20.88
C ASP A 74 -10.25 -0.51 -19.34
N GLY A 75 -9.56 -1.44 -18.67
CA GLY A 75 -9.79 -1.82 -17.26
C GLY A 75 -11.06 -2.66 -17.08
N ASP A 76 -11.46 -2.94 -15.84
CA ASP A 76 -12.77 -3.55 -15.57
C ASP A 76 -13.85 -2.51 -15.27
N ASN A 77 -14.81 -2.45 -16.19
CA ASN A 77 -16.01 -1.65 -16.10
C ASN A 77 -17.02 -2.12 -15.04
N SER A 78 -16.77 -3.21 -14.30
CA SER A 78 -17.57 -3.61 -13.14
C SER A 78 -17.12 -2.97 -11.82
N ASP A 79 -15.87 -2.48 -11.75
CA ASP A 79 -15.32 -1.76 -10.58
C ASP A 79 -15.81 -0.32 -10.46
N VAL A 80 -16.45 0.20 -11.51
CA VAL A 80 -16.94 1.58 -11.56
C VAL A 80 -18.40 1.66 -12.00
N ASN A 81 -19.13 2.50 -11.29
CA ASN A 81 -20.50 2.87 -11.59
C ASN A 81 -20.65 4.40 -11.54
N ALA A 82 -21.76 4.90 -12.06
CA ALA A 82 -22.09 6.31 -11.97
C ALA A 82 -23.55 6.49 -11.59
N THR A 83 -23.79 6.77 -10.31
CA THR A 83 -25.09 7.17 -9.79
C THR A 83 -25.23 8.69 -9.76
N SER A 84 -26.45 9.16 -9.52
CA SER A 84 -26.70 10.59 -9.35
C SER A 84 -27.84 10.81 -8.35
N SER A 85 -27.74 11.90 -7.59
CA SER A 85 -28.68 12.29 -6.53
C SER A 85 -28.84 13.81 -6.56
N SER A 86 -29.92 14.37 -6.00
CA SER A 86 -30.09 15.84 -6.00
C SER A 86 -28.90 16.51 -5.32
N GLY A 87 -28.15 17.30 -6.08
CA GLY A 87 -26.95 18.01 -5.62
C GLY A 87 -25.62 17.32 -5.96
N GLN A 88 -25.59 16.15 -6.64
CA GLN A 88 -24.33 15.56 -7.11
C GLN A 88 -24.51 14.44 -8.13
N ALA A 89 -23.59 14.38 -9.10
CA ALA A 89 -23.30 13.15 -9.84
C ALA A 89 -22.10 12.45 -9.21
N ASN A 90 -22.14 11.13 -9.20
CA ASN A 90 -21.14 10.30 -8.53
C ASN A 90 -20.37 9.51 -9.58
N PHE A 91 -19.06 9.41 -9.41
CA PHE A 91 -18.33 8.22 -9.80
C PHE A 91 -18.22 7.35 -8.54
N GLU A 92 -18.81 6.17 -8.58
CA GLU A 92 -18.71 5.17 -7.52
C GLU A 92 -17.62 4.18 -7.91
N VAL A 93 -16.51 4.16 -7.17
CA VAL A 93 -15.56 3.05 -7.23
C VAL A 93 -16.08 1.97 -6.30
N LEU A 94 -16.54 0.88 -6.87
CA LEU A 94 -17.40 -0.13 -6.23
C LEU A 94 -16.61 -1.13 -5.38
N GLY A 95 -15.81 -0.63 -4.46
CA GLY A 95 -15.23 -1.45 -3.40
C GLY A 95 -16.28 -2.05 -2.47
N GLU A 96 -15.90 -3.09 -1.75
CA GLU A 96 -16.74 -3.72 -0.71
C GLU A 96 -15.94 -4.76 0.08
N THR A 97 -16.33 -4.91 1.35
CA THR A 97 -15.84 -5.95 2.25
C THR A 97 -16.90 -7.01 2.44
N LYS A 98 -16.58 -8.27 2.16
CA LYS A 98 -17.47 -9.41 2.42
C LYS A 98 -16.79 -10.44 3.32
N THR A 99 -17.41 -10.74 4.46
CA THR A 99 -17.03 -11.87 5.32
C THR A 99 -17.88 -13.08 4.98
N PHE A 100 -17.24 -14.18 4.60
CA PHE A 100 -17.89 -15.41 4.18
C PHE A 100 -17.62 -16.54 5.18
N THR A 101 -18.62 -16.86 6.00
CA THR A 101 -18.66 -18.11 6.77
C THR A 101 -19.18 -19.24 5.87
N VAL A 102 -18.27 -19.84 5.11
CA VAL A 102 -18.56 -20.88 4.09
C VAL A 102 -18.92 -22.25 4.70
N VAL A 103 -18.51 -22.47 5.95
CA VAL A 103 -18.81 -23.66 6.76
C VAL A 103 -18.97 -23.19 8.21
N SER A 104 -20.01 -23.65 8.93
CA SER A 104 -20.13 -23.45 10.37
C SER A 104 -20.92 -24.55 11.08
N GLY A 105 -20.46 -24.93 12.29
CA GLY A 105 -21.10 -25.92 13.14
C GLY A 105 -20.83 -27.37 12.71
N VAL A 106 -21.75 -28.26 13.08
CA VAL A 106 -21.63 -29.71 12.85
C VAL A 106 -21.77 -30.03 11.37
N ILE A 107 -20.93 -30.91 10.81
CA ILE A 107 -21.00 -31.25 9.39
C ILE A 107 -22.31 -31.98 9.03
N ASN A 108 -22.91 -31.60 7.90
CA ASN A 108 -24.27 -31.95 7.47
C ASN A 108 -25.41 -31.61 8.45
N SER A 109 -25.17 -30.74 9.45
CA SER A 109 -26.24 -30.00 10.10
C SER A 109 -26.91 -29.00 9.14
N SER A 110 -27.99 -28.35 9.59
CA SER A 110 -28.68 -27.30 8.85
C SER A 110 -27.82 -26.09 8.45
N THR A 111 -26.68 -25.86 9.11
CA THR A 111 -25.74 -24.76 8.79
C THR A 111 -24.52 -25.20 7.99
N SER A 112 -24.30 -26.51 7.80
CA SER A 112 -23.12 -27.05 7.12
C SER A 112 -23.47 -28.24 6.24
N THR A 113 -24.49 -28.12 5.40
CA THR A 113 -24.84 -29.15 4.43
C THR A 113 -23.79 -29.30 3.32
N GLY A 114 -23.80 -30.45 2.65
CA GLY A 114 -23.06 -30.72 1.40
C GLY A 114 -21.88 -31.68 1.53
N TRP A 115 -21.48 -32.07 2.74
CA TRP A 115 -20.37 -32.99 2.96
C TRP A 115 -20.71 -34.40 2.46
N LYS A 116 -19.74 -35.03 1.80
CA LYS A 116 -19.80 -36.42 1.36
C LYS A 116 -18.56 -37.16 1.80
N GLN A 117 -18.70 -38.45 2.07
CA GLN A 117 -17.62 -39.34 2.45
C GLN A 117 -16.87 -39.86 1.22
N PHE A 118 -15.55 -39.97 1.34
CA PHE A 118 -14.61 -40.44 0.34
C PHE A 118 -13.53 -41.30 1.00
N ASN A 119 -13.05 -42.30 0.28
CA ASN A 119 -11.89 -43.09 0.66
C ASN A 119 -10.62 -42.29 0.33
N LYS A 120 -9.61 -42.32 1.19
CA LYS A 120 -8.28 -41.77 0.87
C LYS A 120 -7.52 -42.77 -0.01
N THR A 121 -7.03 -42.35 -1.17
CA THR A 121 -6.35 -43.24 -2.12
C THR A 121 -5.08 -43.85 -1.50
N GLY A 122 -4.98 -45.18 -1.53
CA GLY A 122 -3.84 -45.93 -0.97
C GLY A 122 -3.98 -46.33 0.50
N PHE A 123 -5.04 -45.90 1.18
CA PHE A 123 -5.34 -46.23 2.58
C PHE A 123 -6.49 -47.26 2.66
N LEU A 124 -6.61 -47.93 3.80
CA LEU A 124 -7.74 -48.80 4.10
C LEU A 124 -8.97 -47.96 4.52
N LEU A 125 -10.15 -48.55 4.54
CA LEU A 125 -11.32 -47.93 5.17
C LEU A 125 -11.46 -48.45 6.61
N PRO A 126 -11.82 -47.59 7.58
CA PRO A 126 -12.33 -48.05 8.88
C PRO A 126 -13.60 -48.90 8.73
N ASP A 127 -13.89 -49.76 9.71
CA ASP A 127 -15.07 -50.65 9.70
C ASP A 127 -16.39 -49.89 9.61
N SER A 128 -16.45 -48.76 10.33
CA SER A 128 -17.57 -47.84 10.30
C SER A 128 -17.04 -46.42 10.13
N ALA A 129 -17.54 -45.73 9.13
CA ALA A 129 -17.34 -44.30 8.98
C ALA A 129 -18.60 -43.68 8.37
N GLY A 130 -19.00 -42.52 8.87
CA GLY A 130 -20.26 -41.89 8.50
C GLY A 130 -20.36 -40.43 8.93
N ILE A 131 -21.54 -39.85 8.71
CA ILE A 131 -21.87 -38.52 9.24
C ILE A 131 -23.17 -38.63 10.04
N ALA A 132 -23.10 -38.27 11.31
CA ALA A 132 -24.20 -38.33 12.27
C ALA A 132 -24.60 -36.92 12.73
N GLN A 133 -25.63 -36.82 13.59
CA GLN A 133 -26.13 -35.54 14.10
C GLN A 133 -25.12 -34.73 14.94
N TYR A 134 -23.97 -35.33 15.28
CA TYR A 134 -22.93 -34.80 16.15
C TYR A 134 -21.57 -34.60 15.47
N GLY A 135 -21.38 -35.06 14.23
CA GLY A 135 -20.12 -34.91 13.49
C GLY A 135 -19.93 -35.94 12.39
N GLY A 136 -18.79 -35.87 11.71
CA GLY A 136 -18.24 -37.00 10.95
C GLY A 136 -17.59 -37.95 11.94
N PHE A 137 -18.00 -39.22 11.94
CA PHE A 137 -17.52 -40.22 12.90
C PHE A 137 -16.81 -41.38 12.22
N VAL A 138 -15.84 -41.96 12.91
CA VAL A 138 -15.17 -43.22 12.59
C VAL A 138 -15.24 -44.14 13.81
N SER A 139 -15.43 -45.44 13.58
CA SER A 139 -15.02 -46.49 14.52
C SER A 139 -14.27 -47.60 13.79
N HIS A 140 -13.28 -48.20 14.46
CA HIS A 140 -12.47 -49.28 13.91
C HIS A 140 -12.04 -50.25 15.03
N SER A 141 -11.93 -51.53 14.71
CA SER A 141 -11.40 -52.57 15.60
C SER A 141 -10.31 -53.33 14.86
N TRP A 142 -9.06 -53.16 15.28
CA TRP A 142 -7.98 -54.01 14.82
C TRP A 142 -7.89 -55.31 15.64
N ASN A 143 -7.23 -56.35 15.10
CA ASN A 143 -7.29 -57.73 15.62
C ASN A 143 -6.04 -58.55 15.18
N ASP A 144 -4.85 -57.93 15.15
CA ASP A 144 -3.56 -58.47 14.71
C ASP A 144 -3.45 -59.04 13.26
N ASP A 145 -2.82 -58.22 12.40
CA ASP A 145 -2.13 -58.51 11.14
C ASP A 145 -1.16 -57.29 10.96
N PRO A 146 -0.35 -57.17 9.88
CA PRO A 146 0.59 -56.04 9.72
C PRO A 146 -0.03 -54.63 9.79
N ASN A 147 0.76 -53.67 10.30
CA ASN A 147 0.38 -52.27 10.60
C ASN A 147 -0.64 -51.67 9.63
N GLN A 148 -1.72 -51.11 10.17
CA GLN A 148 -2.80 -50.53 9.38
C GLN A 148 -2.74 -49.00 9.33
N PHE A 149 -3.25 -48.49 8.21
CA PHE A 149 -3.51 -47.07 8.00
C PHE A 149 -4.95 -46.93 7.46
N PRO A 150 -5.98 -47.11 8.31
CA PRO A 150 -7.37 -46.81 7.97
C PRO A 150 -7.54 -45.31 7.82
N SER A 151 -8.24 -44.85 6.78
CA SER A 151 -8.49 -43.43 6.58
C SER A 151 -9.85 -43.18 5.94
N VAL A 152 -10.52 -42.14 6.43
CA VAL A 152 -11.69 -41.57 5.78
C VAL A 152 -11.52 -40.06 5.60
N GLN A 153 -12.05 -39.56 4.49
CA GLN A 153 -12.16 -38.13 4.24
C GLN A 153 -13.63 -37.76 4.03
N TRP A 154 -14.06 -36.65 4.61
CA TRP A 154 -15.29 -35.98 4.20
C TRP A 154 -14.90 -34.73 3.42
N LYS A 155 -15.43 -34.56 2.22
CA LYS A 155 -15.16 -33.40 1.36
C LYS A 155 -16.43 -32.63 1.10
N LYS A 156 -16.28 -31.30 1.06
CA LYS A 156 -17.30 -30.34 0.65
C LYS A 156 -16.68 -29.37 -0.33
N ASN A 157 -17.17 -29.40 -1.57
CA ASN A 157 -16.95 -28.34 -2.54
C ASN A 157 -17.69 -27.09 -2.02
N ILE A 158 -16.95 -26.01 -1.86
CA ILE A 158 -17.44 -24.69 -1.49
C ILE A 158 -17.52 -23.86 -2.77
N SER A 159 -18.59 -23.07 -2.88
CA SER A 159 -18.88 -22.24 -4.05
C SER A 159 -19.26 -20.84 -3.56
N MET A 160 -18.57 -19.84 -4.08
CA MET A 160 -18.69 -18.44 -3.72
C MET A 160 -19.74 -17.75 -4.62
N PRO A 161 -20.51 -16.78 -4.10
CA PRO A 161 -21.47 -16.01 -4.90
C PRO A 161 -20.82 -14.87 -5.70
N ILE A 162 -19.48 -14.86 -5.79
CA ILE A 162 -18.62 -13.89 -6.46
C ILE A 162 -17.47 -14.65 -7.12
N ASP A 163 -16.90 -14.10 -8.20
CA ASP A 163 -15.58 -14.49 -8.68
C ASP A 163 -14.53 -13.91 -7.71
N MET A 164 -13.50 -14.68 -7.33
CA MET A 164 -12.45 -14.20 -6.41
C MET A 164 -11.24 -13.61 -7.15
N SER A 165 -11.19 -13.64 -8.50
CA SER A 165 -10.16 -12.86 -9.22
C SER A 165 -10.23 -11.38 -8.86
N ASP A 166 -11.44 -10.89 -8.64
CA ASP A 166 -11.76 -9.48 -8.40
C ASP A 166 -11.59 -9.08 -6.91
N TYR A 167 -11.08 -9.99 -6.06
CA TYR A 167 -11.03 -9.81 -4.61
C TYR A 167 -9.70 -10.25 -3.99
N THR A 168 -9.30 -9.58 -2.91
CA THR A 168 -8.14 -9.91 -2.08
C THR A 168 -8.64 -10.42 -0.73
N ILE A 169 -8.22 -11.63 -0.33
CA ILE A 169 -8.50 -12.15 1.02
C ILE A 169 -7.60 -11.41 2.01
N THR A 170 -8.21 -10.74 3.00
CA THR A 170 -7.48 -9.90 3.98
C THR A 170 -7.54 -10.41 5.41
N SER A 171 -8.39 -11.39 5.69
CA SER A 171 -8.34 -12.18 6.95
C SER A 171 -8.93 -13.57 6.70
N ALA A 172 -8.44 -14.59 7.39
CA ALA A 172 -8.94 -15.96 7.28
C ALA A 172 -8.78 -16.75 8.58
N SER A 173 -9.80 -17.54 8.94
CA SER A 173 -9.82 -18.35 10.16
C SER A 173 -10.49 -19.71 9.90
N ILE A 174 -9.87 -20.77 10.41
CA ILE A 174 -10.44 -22.12 10.37
C ILE A 174 -10.39 -22.77 11.76
N ASN A 175 -11.55 -22.98 12.38
CA ASN A 175 -11.67 -23.62 13.68
C ASN A 175 -12.39 -24.97 13.53
N VAL A 176 -11.63 -26.06 13.68
CA VAL A 176 -12.14 -27.44 13.68
C VAL A 176 -12.06 -28.00 15.08
N ILE A 177 -13.20 -28.45 15.61
CA ILE A 177 -13.28 -29.10 16.92
C ILE A 177 -13.47 -30.60 16.70
N VAL A 178 -12.62 -31.38 17.35
CA VAL A 178 -12.64 -32.85 17.36
C VAL A 178 -12.79 -33.39 18.77
N ASN A 179 -13.27 -34.61 18.91
CA ASN A 179 -13.18 -35.39 20.13
C ASN A 179 -13.05 -36.87 19.78
N ALA A 180 -12.72 -37.71 20.76
CA ALA A 180 -12.52 -39.14 20.54
C ALA A 180 -12.80 -39.96 21.80
N THR A 181 -13.24 -41.20 21.60
CA THR A 181 -13.20 -42.29 22.57
C THR A 181 -12.49 -43.47 21.93
N VAL A 182 -11.64 -44.14 22.71
CA VAL A 182 -10.92 -45.36 22.35
C VAL A 182 -10.90 -46.30 23.57
N SER A 183 -10.64 -47.59 23.36
CA SER A 183 -10.38 -48.51 24.47
C SER A 183 -8.92 -48.49 24.91
N ASN A 184 -8.63 -49.27 25.95
CA ASN A 184 -7.36 -49.30 26.69
C ASN A 184 -6.30 -50.23 26.06
N ASP A 185 -6.54 -50.57 24.79
CA ASP A 185 -5.81 -51.48 23.91
C ASP A 185 -5.29 -50.73 22.66
N VAL A 186 -5.50 -49.42 22.56
CA VAL A 186 -4.86 -48.54 21.57
C VAL A 186 -3.51 -48.12 22.13
N ASP A 187 -2.43 -48.58 21.52
CA ASP A 187 -1.12 -48.68 22.18
C ASP A 187 -0.24 -47.44 21.99
N THR A 188 -0.07 -46.66 23.05
CA THR A 188 0.62 -45.36 22.99
C THR A 188 2.03 -45.40 23.61
N PRO A 189 2.91 -44.41 23.37
CA PRO A 189 4.32 -44.44 23.84
C PRO A 189 4.54 -44.38 25.35
N ASN A 190 3.48 -44.42 26.16
CA ASN A 190 3.53 -44.48 27.62
C ASN A 190 2.92 -45.79 28.16
N ASP A 191 2.55 -46.74 27.31
CA ASP A 191 1.85 -47.96 27.71
C ASP A 191 2.79 -49.09 28.15
N SER A 192 2.35 -49.80 29.19
CA SER A 192 3.20 -50.67 30.01
C SER A 192 3.14 -52.14 29.58
N ALA A 193 3.25 -52.41 28.27
CA ALA A 193 3.26 -53.76 27.71
C ALA A 193 4.67 -54.25 27.32
N TYR A 194 4.76 -55.52 26.92
CA TYR A 194 6.03 -56.19 26.60
C TYR A 194 6.22 -56.30 25.08
N TRP A 195 6.34 -55.13 24.45
CA TRP A 195 6.38 -54.95 22.99
C TRP A 195 7.42 -55.83 22.27
N GLU A 196 7.04 -56.45 21.15
CA GLU A 196 7.98 -57.09 20.23
C GLU A 196 8.44 -56.15 19.10
N ASN A 197 7.56 -55.26 18.59
CA ASN A 197 7.86 -54.39 17.43
C ASN A 197 7.46 -52.89 17.56
N PHE A 198 7.03 -52.41 18.73
CA PHE A 198 6.59 -51.00 18.92
C PHE A 198 7.63 -49.98 18.42
N ALA A 199 7.19 -48.97 17.69
CA ALA A 199 8.03 -48.02 16.97
C ALA A 199 7.62 -46.54 17.17
N ILE A 200 6.34 -46.20 16.97
CA ILE A 200 5.84 -44.82 17.13
C ILE A 200 4.54 -44.71 17.93
N GLY A 201 3.88 -45.82 18.22
CA GLY A 201 2.58 -45.89 18.87
C GLY A 201 1.39 -45.58 17.95
N ASP A 202 0.28 -46.21 18.29
CA ASP A 202 -1.01 -46.00 17.69
C ASP A 202 -1.45 -44.55 17.87
N SER A 203 -2.11 -44.02 16.84
CA SER A 203 -2.44 -42.60 16.84
C SER A 203 -3.48 -42.23 15.79
N VAL A 204 -4.35 -41.30 16.18
CA VAL A 204 -5.32 -40.68 15.29
C VAL A 204 -4.79 -39.33 14.84
N THR A 205 -4.66 -39.14 13.53
CA THR A 205 -4.40 -37.83 12.92
C THR A 205 -5.70 -37.26 12.40
N PHE A 206 -6.22 -36.26 13.10
CA PHE A 206 -7.32 -35.41 12.63
C PHE A 206 -6.74 -34.27 11.79
N TYR A 207 -7.37 -33.93 10.66
CA TYR A 207 -6.91 -32.83 9.81
C TYR A 207 -8.03 -32.15 9.01
N SER A 208 -7.73 -30.93 8.55
CA SER A 208 -8.46 -30.24 7.50
C SER A 208 -7.52 -29.75 6.40
N GLN A 209 -7.98 -29.85 5.16
CA GLN A 209 -7.20 -29.56 3.95
C GLN A 209 -7.99 -28.70 2.97
N ILE A 210 -7.31 -27.77 2.32
CA ILE A 210 -7.82 -26.98 1.20
C ILE A 210 -7.13 -27.42 -0.10
N SER A 211 -7.91 -27.63 -1.15
CA SER A 211 -7.45 -27.96 -2.50
C SER A 211 -8.36 -27.33 -3.56
N ASP A 212 -7.99 -27.49 -4.83
CA ASP A 212 -8.87 -27.26 -5.97
C ASP A 212 -10.07 -28.24 -6.00
N LEU A 213 -10.87 -28.17 -7.06
CA LEU A 213 -12.02 -29.06 -7.29
C LEU A 213 -11.66 -30.50 -7.71
N SER A 214 -10.47 -30.70 -8.28
CA SER A 214 -9.96 -32.01 -8.72
C SER A 214 -9.37 -32.81 -7.55
N TYR A 215 -8.94 -32.11 -6.49
CA TYR A 215 -8.08 -32.62 -5.42
C TYR A 215 -6.67 -32.98 -5.93
N ASP A 216 -6.14 -32.13 -6.84
CA ASP A 216 -4.79 -32.23 -7.39
C ASP A 216 -3.77 -31.42 -6.56
N PRO A 217 -2.47 -31.81 -6.51
CA PRO A 217 -1.47 -31.11 -5.71
C PRO A 217 -1.07 -29.71 -6.22
N PRO A 218 -0.57 -28.81 -5.33
CA PRO A 218 -0.51 -28.94 -3.87
C PRO A 218 -1.87 -28.94 -3.18
N ILE A 219 -1.98 -29.78 -2.14
CA ILE A 219 -3.09 -29.85 -1.20
C ILE A 219 -2.58 -29.32 0.14
N TYR A 220 -3.16 -28.25 0.65
CA TYR A 220 -2.68 -27.56 1.85
C TYR A 220 -3.38 -28.11 3.09
N THR A 221 -2.66 -28.74 4.00
CA THR A 221 -3.17 -29.03 5.35
C THR A 221 -3.18 -27.74 6.15
N VAL A 222 -4.37 -27.25 6.49
CA VAL A 222 -4.59 -25.94 7.13
C VAL A 222 -4.91 -26.02 8.63
N ALA A 223 -5.29 -27.20 9.09
CA ALA A 223 -5.30 -27.52 10.52
C ALA A 223 -5.08 -29.02 10.72
N SER A 224 -4.41 -29.43 11.80
CA SER A 224 -4.24 -30.83 12.17
C SER A 224 -4.00 -31.01 13.67
N ASN A 225 -4.17 -32.24 14.14
CA ASN A 225 -3.64 -32.70 15.43
C ASN A 225 -3.45 -34.21 15.34
N ARG A 226 -2.29 -34.71 15.77
CA ARG A 226 -2.02 -36.16 15.90
C ARG A 226 -1.99 -36.52 17.37
N THR A 227 -2.89 -37.41 17.79
CA THR A 227 -2.99 -37.83 19.19
C THR A 227 -1.80 -38.72 19.55
N LYS A 228 -0.94 -38.28 20.46
CA LYS A 228 0.22 -39.08 20.92
C LYS A 228 -0.11 -40.04 22.06
N TYR A 229 -1.15 -39.76 22.84
CA TYR A 229 -1.44 -40.42 24.13
C TYR A 229 -2.92 -40.80 24.29
N LEU A 230 -3.68 -40.89 23.20
CA LEU A 230 -5.08 -41.32 23.21
C LEU A 230 -5.11 -42.84 23.10
N GLY A 231 -5.52 -43.52 24.18
CA GLY A 231 -5.38 -44.98 24.36
C GLY A 231 -4.69 -45.33 25.67
N GLN A 232 -3.81 -44.44 26.15
CA GLN A 232 -2.94 -44.65 27.31
C GLN A 232 -3.65 -45.23 28.54
N ASN A 233 -2.96 -46.15 29.23
CA ASN A 233 -3.44 -46.90 30.39
C ASN A 233 -3.07 -46.27 31.75
N SER A 234 -1.90 -45.64 31.88
CA SER A 234 -1.37 -45.14 33.16
C SER A 234 -0.66 -43.79 33.03
N PRO A 235 -1.25 -42.66 33.49
CA PRO A 235 -2.67 -42.49 33.81
C PRO A 235 -3.54 -42.77 32.58
N SER A 236 -4.80 -43.17 32.79
CA SER A 236 -5.65 -43.59 31.67
C SER A 236 -6.22 -42.41 30.88
N ILE A 237 -6.06 -42.42 29.55
CA ILE A 237 -6.45 -41.36 28.61
C ILE A 237 -7.24 -41.98 27.43
N LEU A 238 -8.39 -42.58 27.77
CA LEU A 238 -9.30 -43.22 26.80
C LEU A 238 -10.18 -42.24 26.02
N THR A 239 -10.09 -40.93 26.32
CA THR A 239 -10.91 -39.90 25.68
C THR A 239 -10.12 -38.65 25.38
N LEU A 240 -10.32 -38.11 24.17
CA LEU A 240 -9.99 -36.75 23.81
C LEU A 240 -11.26 -35.92 23.97
N ALA A 241 -11.30 -35.01 24.94
CA ALA A 241 -12.38 -34.02 25.07
C ALA A 241 -12.42 -33.06 23.87
N ASP A 242 -13.51 -32.31 23.73
CA ASP A 242 -13.71 -31.30 22.68
C ASP A 242 -12.49 -30.36 22.55
N SER A 243 -11.64 -30.63 21.55
CA SER A 243 -10.35 -29.99 21.35
C SER A 243 -10.29 -29.34 19.97
N LYS A 244 -9.61 -28.19 19.87
CA LYS A 244 -9.33 -27.55 18.58
C LYS A 244 -8.15 -28.24 17.91
N LEU A 245 -8.17 -28.34 16.59
CA LEU A 245 -6.97 -28.67 15.81
C LEU A 245 -5.99 -27.48 15.83
N ASP A 246 -4.70 -27.78 15.82
CA ASP A 246 -3.64 -26.80 15.65
C ASP A 246 -3.70 -26.26 14.21
N GLN A 247 -3.59 -24.94 14.06
CA GLN A 247 -3.85 -24.24 12.79
C GLN A 247 -2.56 -23.68 12.19
N VAL A 248 -2.48 -23.64 10.86
CA VAL A 248 -1.43 -22.88 10.15
C VAL A 248 -1.63 -21.37 10.38
N SER A 249 -0.65 -20.54 10.00
CA SER A 249 -0.82 -19.09 10.16
C SER A 249 -1.93 -18.56 9.23
N GLU A 250 -2.51 -17.41 9.59
CA GLU A 250 -3.51 -16.73 8.74
C GLU A 250 -2.98 -16.47 7.32
N ALA A 251 -1.67 -16.19 7.17
CA ALA A 251 -1.02 -16.01 5.87
C ALA A 251 -0.95 -17.32 5.05
N ASP A 252 -0.68 -18.46 5.70
CA ASP A 252 -0.66 -19.77 5.04
C ASP A 252 -2.09 -20.20 4.62
N LEU A 253 -3.08 -19.91 5.47
CA LEU A 253 -4.50 -20.17 5.17
C LEU A 253 -5.01 -19.30 4.02
N ILE A 254 -4.63 -18.02 3.98
CA ILE A 254 -4.90 -17.12 2.84
C ILE A 254 -4.20 -17.63 1.57
N THR A 255 -2.95 -18.11 1.68
CA THR A 255 -2.20 -18.69 0.56
C THR A 255 -2.88 -19.94 0.01
N ALA A 256 -3.32 -20.85 0.88
CA ALA A 256 -4.06 -22.06 0.50
C ALA A 256 -5.40 -21.74 -0.20
N LEU A 257 -6.14 -20.75 0.29
CA LEU A 257 -7.39 -20.28 -0.32
C LEU A 257 -7.13 -19.65 -1.69
N ASN A 258 -6.20 -18.71 -1.80
CA ASN A 258 -5.85 -18.03 -3.04
C ASN A 258 -5.41 -19.02 -4.13
N PHE A 259 -4.53 -19.98 -3.79
CA PHE A 259 -4.12 -21.03 -4.71
C PHE A 259 -5.31 -21.86 -5.21
N ALA A 260 -6.21 -22.26 -4.31
CA ALA A 260 -7.36 -23.09 -4.69
C ALA A 260 -8.34 -22.34 -5.62
N PHE A 261 -8.53 -21.03 -5.42
CA PHE A 261 -9.28 -20.18 -6.35
C PHE A 261 -8.56 -19.99 -7.68
N GLU A 262 -7.24 -19.81 -7.71
CA GLU A 262 -6.45 -19.70 -8.96
C GLU A 262 -6.54 -20.97 -9.84
N LYS A 263 -6.86 -22.13 -9.25
CA LYS A 263 -7.10 -23.39 -10.00
C LYS A 263 -8.51 -23.54 -10.54
N ASP A 264 -9.51 -22.82 -10.03
CA ASP A 264 -10.87 -22.84 -10.57
C ASP A 264 -11.00 -21.86 -11.73
N SER A 265 -11.52 -22.30 -12.89
CA SER A 265 -11.65 -21.44 -14.08
C SER A 265 -12.76 -20.37 -13.99
N SER A 266 -13.37 -20.23 -12.82
CA SER A 266 -14.33 -19.18 -12.43
C SER A 266 -13.98 -18.56 -11.08
N HIS A 267 -12.74 -18.81 -10.62
CA HIS A 267 -12.11 -18.49 -9.33
C HIS A 267 -13.06 -18.38 -8.13
N SER A 268 -14.09 -19.21 -8.08
CA SER A 268 -15.20 -19.09 -7.11
C SER A 268 -15.43 -20.39 -6.36
N ASN A 269 -14.65 -21.44 -6.64
CA ASN A 269 -14.90 -22.75 -6.08
C ASN A 269 -13.60 -23.40 -5.56
N PHE A 270 -13.68 -24.08 -4.42
CA PHE A 270 -12.59 -24.87 -3.86
C PHE A 270 -13.12 -26.08 -3.09
N THR A 271 -12.27 -27.04 -2.73
CA THR A 271 -12.65 -28.17 -1.89
C THR A 271 -12.09 -28.00 -0.49
N LEU A 272 -12.96 -27.99 0.52
CA LEU A 272 -12.55 -28.22 1.90
C LEU A 272 -12.70 -29.71 2.22
N THR A 273 -11.62 -30.30 2.72
CA THR A 273 -11.56 -31.68 3.20
C THR A 273 -11.39 -31.68 4.72
N LEU A 274 -12.05 -32.63 5.37
CA LEU A 274 -11.84 -33.02 6.77
C LEU A 274 -11.50 -34.50 6.76
N GLY A 275 -10.50 -34.93 7.54
CA GLY A 275 -10.03 -36.31 7.50
C GLY A 275 -9.63 -36.84 8.86
N ILE A 276 -9.80 -38.15 9.01
CA ILE A 276 -9.29 -38.94 10.12
C ILE A 276 -8.44 -40.03 9.48
N ASP A 277 -7.14 -39.99 9.73
CA ASP A 277 -6.24 -41.10 9.49
C ASP A 277 -5.97 -41.79 10.83
N ILE A 278 -6.29 -43.07 10.94
CA ILE A 278 -5.80 -43.94 12.02
C ILE A 278 -4.44 -44.48 11.59
N TYR A 279 -3.55 -44.69 12.56
CA TYR A 279 -2.37 -45.53 12.45
C TYR A 279 -2.41 -46.53 13.60
N SER A 280 -2.27 -47.82 13.27
CA SER A 280 -2.16 -48.95 14.20
C SER A 280 -0.89 -49.73 13.88
N GLU A 281 -0.09 -50.12 14.88
CA GLU A 281 1.13 -50.93 14.69
C GLU A 281 1.07 -52.34 15.30
N ASP A 282 1.50 -53.34 14.50
CA ASP A 282 1.65 -54.77 14.87
C ASP A 282 2.78 -54.92 15.90
N ASN A 283 2.48 -54.56 17.14
CA ASN A 283 3.46 -54.25 18.18
C ASN A 283 3.69 -55.43 19.17
N LEU A 284 2.75 -56.37 19.23
CA LEU A 284 2.68 -57.49 20.19
C LEU A 284 2.41 -58.81 19.44
N GLY A 285 3.19 -59.85 19.75
CA GLY A 285 3.06 -61.15 19.06
C GLY A 285 1.82 -62.00 19.42
N SER A 286 0.73 -61.43 19.97
CA SER A 286 -0.40 -62.22 20.48
C SER A 286 -1.74 -61.49 20.70
N ALA A 287 -2.49 -61.29 19.63
CA ALA A 287 -3.91 -60.92 19.59
C ALA A 287 -4.32 -59.80 20.57
N ASP A 288 -3.66 -58.63 20.47
CA ASP A 288 -4.22 -57.39 21.04
C ASP A 288 -5.10 -56.70 19.99
N PRO A 289 -6.34 -56.29 20.32
CA PRO A 289 -7.24 -55.67 19.35
C PRO A 289 -7.45 -54.19 19.65
N ASP A 290 -6.66 -53.28 19.07
CA ASP A 290 -6.82 -51.84 19.24
C ASP A 290 -8.19 -51.35 18.72
N ASN A 291 -9.07 -50.89 19.64
CA ASN A 291 -10.42 -50.40 19.27
C ASN A 291 -10.56 -48.88 19.41
N PHE A 292 -10.74 -48.26 18.26
CA PHE A 292 -11.12 -46.86 18.14
C PHE A 292 -12.65 -46.76 18.19
N ASP A 293 -13.20 -46.74 19.41
CA ASP A 293 -14.65 -46.76 19.70
C ASP A 293 -15.44 -45.69 18.93
N GLU A 294 -15.08 -44.41 19.06
CA GLU A 294 -15.74 -43.32 18.35
C GLU A 294 -14.83 -42.08 18.19
N LEU A 295 -14.32 -41.86 16.98
CA LEU A 295 -13.47 -40.71 16.62
C LEU A 295 -14.30 -39.69 15.84
N ILE A 296 -14.42 -38.44 16.29
CA ILE A 296 -15.40 -37.48 15.77
C ILE A 296 -14.77 -36.14 15.36
N ILE A 297 -14.96 -35.76 14.10
CA ILE A 297 -14.85 -34.35 13.68
C ILE A 297 -16.19 -33.68 13.92
N LYS A 298 -16.27 -32.99 15.07
CA LYS A 298 -17.52 -32.52 15.68
C LYS A 298 -18.05 -31.26 15.00
N THR A 299 -17.22 -30.23 14.84
CA THR A 299 -17.58 -29.01 14.12
C THR A 299 -16.44 -28.49 13.26
N CYS A 300 -16.79 -27.80 12.18
CA CYS A 300 -15.84 -27.05 11.36
C CYS A 300 -16.43 -25.66 11.08
N ASN A 301 -15.65 -24.62 11.35
CA ASN A 301 -16.01 -23.24 11.05
C ASN A 301 -14.89 -22.64 10.20
N LEU A 302 -15.17 -22.33 8.94
CA LEU A 302 -14.24 -21.64 8.03
C LEU A 302 -14.87 -20.30 7.68
N THR A 303 -14.20 -19.21 8.09
CA THR A 303 -14.62 -17.84 7.82
C THR A 303 -13.44 -17.01 7.36
N PHE A 304 -13.58 -16.35 6.21
CA PHE A 304 -12.59 -15.40 5.70
C PHE A 304 -13.26 -14.11 5.24
N THR A 305 -12.51 -13.01 5.26
CA THR A 305 -12.96 -11.69 4.83
C THR A 305 -12.16 -11.26 3.61
N VAL A 306 -12.87 -10.82 2.58
CA VAL A 306 -12.29 -10.26 1.36
C VAL A 306 -12.57 -8.77 1.27
N LYS A 307 -11.67 -8.05 0.61
CA LYS A 307 -11.89 -6.72 0.03
C LYS A 307 -11.92 -6.86 -1.48
N ARG A 308 -12.66 -6.00 -2.15
CA ARG A 308 -12.66 -5.94 -3.62
C ARG A 308 -11.41 -5.23 -4.14
N LYS A 309 -10.76 -5.83 -5.12
CA LYS A 309 -9.73 -5.19 -5.95
C LYS A 309 -10.39 -4.19 -6.89
N ILE A 310 -9.64 -3.17 -7.25
CA ILE A 310 -10.02 -2.14 -8.21
C ILE A 310 -8.92 -2.09 -9.27
N ASP A 311 -9.30 -2.38 -10.52
CA ASP A 311 -8.36 -2.54 -11.63
C ASP A 311 -7.81 -1.21 -12.15
N GLN A 312 -6.53 -1.26 -12.58
CA GLN A 312 -5.87 -0.14 -13.24
C GLN A 312 -6.39 0.07 -14.67
N SER A 313 -6.28 1.30 -15.16
CA SER A 313 -6.83 1.80 -16.43
C SER A 313 -8.36 1.90 -16.50
N THR A 314 -9.08 1.40 -15.50
CA THR A 314 -10.55 1.49 -15.40
C THR A 314 -11.03 2.94 -15.47
N THR A 315 -12.07 3.18 -16.28
CA THR A 315 -12.61 4.52 -16.54
C THR A 315 -14.13 4.56 -16.54
N VAL A 316 -14.68 5.57 -15.86
CA VAL A 316 -16.09 5.98 -15.95
C VAL A 316 -16.14 7.49 -16.17
N SER A 317 -17.02 7.94 -17.05
CA SER A 317 -17.11 9.36 -17.41
C SER A 317 -18.55 9.88 -17.39
N TRP A 318 -18.74 11.05 -16.76
CA TRP A 318 -19.97 11.83 -16.82
C TRP A 318 -19.87 12.79 -18.00
N ASN A 319 -20.80 12.67 -18.94
CA ASN A 319 -20.78 13.35 -20.22
C ASN A 319 -21.96 14.30 -20.35
N GLN A 320 -21.72 15.45 -20.98
CA GLN A 320 -22.77 16.29 -21.51
C GLN A 320 -22.45 16.74 -22.93
N ILE A 321 -23.38 16.49 -23.85
CA ILE A 321 -23.36 17.08 -25.20
C ILE A 321 -24.15 18.39 -25.13
N CYS A 322 -23.42 19.46 -24.84
CA CYS A 322 -23.97 20.80 -24.73
C CYS A 322 -24.37 21.35 -26.12
N ASN A 323 -25.17 22.41 -26.14
CA ASN A 323 -25.51 23.09 -27.39
C ASN A 323 -24.22 23.65 -28.01
N LYS A 324 -24.01 23.46 -29.32
CA LYS A 324 -22.93 24.16 -30.02
C LYS A 324 -23.01 25.66 -29.85
N ILE A 325 -21.85 26.31 -29.78
CA ILE A 325 -21.79 27.77 -29.89
C ILE A 325 -22.19 28.14 -31.33
N THR A 326 -23.39 28.70 -31.49
CA THR A 326 -23.90 29.24 -32.76
C THR A 326 -23.59 30.73 -32.87
N GLY A 327 -22.85 31.10 -33.92
CA GLY A 327 -22.49 32.48 -34.20
C GLY A 327 -21.87 32.63 -35.59
N ALA A 328 -22.10 33.76 -36.25
CA ALA A 328 -21.60 34.00 -37.61
C ALA A 328 -20.07 34.18 -37.67
N SER A 329 -19.49 34.70 -36.58
CA SER A 329 -18.07 34.65 -36.27
C SER A 329 -17.98 34.54 -34.75
N ILE A 330 -17.15 33.63 -34.27
CA ILE A 330 -16.91 33.37 -32.85
C ILE A 330 -15.41 33.39 -32.65
N GLN A 331 -14.94 34.31 -31.82
CA GLN A 331 -13.62 34.24 -31.22
C GLN A 331 -13.81 33.78 -29.77
N ILE A 332 -13.29 32.61 -29.43
CA ILE A 332 -13.09 32.27 -28.02
C ILE A 332 -11.97 33.19 -27.53
N VAL A 333 -12.16 33.87 -26.39
CA VAL A 333 -11.20 34.85 -25.85
C VAL A 333 -10.64 34.38 -24.52
N ASP A 334 -11.48 33.74 -23.72
CA ASP A 334 -11.14 32.90 -22.59
C ASP A 334 -12.18 31.76 -22.55
N ALA A 335 -11.83 30.64 -21.93
CA ALA A 335 -12.77 29.63 -21.50
C ALA A 335 -12.22 28.96 -20.25
N ASN A 336 -12.92 29.14 -19.13
CA ASN A 336 -12.53 28.56 -17.85
C ASN A 336 -13.41 27.34 -17.56
N PHE A 337 -12.77 26.19 -17.30
CA PHE A 337 -13.46 25.00 -16.81
C PHE A 337 -13.11 24.76 -15.35
N ASN A 338 -14.10 24.65 -14.50
CA ASN A 338 -13.93 24.26 -13.11
C ASN A 338 -15.09 23.37 -12.66
N PHE A 339 -14.88 22.63 -11.59
CA PHE A 339 -15.89 21.80 -10.96
C PHE A 339 -15.49 21.60 -9.50
N LYS A 340 -16.46 21.36 -8.63
CA LYS A 340 -16.14 20.80 -7.32
C LYS A 340 -16.13 19.29 -7.39
N TYR A 341 -15.19 18.72 -6.66
CA TYR A 341 -15.11 17.30 -6.40
C TYR A 341 -14.88 17.08 -4.91
N LYS A 342 -15.47 16.01 -4.40
CA LYS A 342 -15.09 15.42 -3.12
C LYS A 342 -14.92 13.93 -3.33
N VAL A 343 -14.12 13.32 -2.47
CA VAL A 343 -14.33 11.92 -2.10
C VAL A 343 -15.25 11.89 -0.89
N ASP A 344 -16.01 10.82 -0.68
CA ASP A 344 -16.73 10.61 0.59
C ASP A 344 -15.79 10.06 1.69
N LYS A 345 -14.64 9.49 1.30
CA LYS A 345 -13.66 8.80 2.14
C LYS A 345 -12.24 9.17 1.69
N THR A 346 -11.30 9.28 2.64
CA THR A 346 -9.93 9.72 2.35
C THR A 346 -9.29 8.80 1.33
N TRP A 347 -8.94 9.32 0.15
CA TRP A 347 -8.48 8.51 -0.97
C TRP A 347 -7.26 7.65 -0.58
N PRO A 348 -7.25 6.34 -0.87
CA PRO A 348 -6.27 5.43 -0.28
C PRO A 348 -4.86 5.72 -0.81
N SER A 349 -3.88 5.62 0.10
CA SER A 349 -2.46 5.83 -0.22
C SER A 349 -1.84 4.75 -1.12
N SER A 350 -2.54 3.63 -1.32
CA SER A 350 -2.25 2.62 -2.34
C SER A 350 -2.63 3.04 -3.76
N ALA A 351 -3.47 4.08 -3.93
CA ALA A 351 -3.87 4.63 -5.22
C ALA A 351 -3.36 6.08 -5.46
N PRO A 352 -2.05 6.37 -5.30
CA PRO A 352 -1.54 7.74 -5.33
C PRO A 352 -1.47 8.37 -6.73
N LEU A 353 -1.61 7.58 -7.80
CA LEU A 353 -1.59 8.07 -9.18
C LEU A 353 -2.98 8.29 -9.76
N SER A 354 -4.05 7.74 -9.19
CA SER A 354 -5.41 7.79 -9.75
C SER A 354 -5.99 9.21 -9.82
N GLU A 355 -6.72 9.51 -10.89
CA GLU A 355 -6.93 10.88 -11.38
C GLU A 355 -8.39 11.16 -11.74
N LEU A 356 -8.87 12.36 -11.45
CA LEU A 356 -9.91 12.99 -12.25
C LEU A 356 -9.23 13.70 -13.41
N ARG A 357 -9.71 13.45 -14.63
CA ARG A 357 -9.32 14.16 -15.85
C ARG A 357 -10.58 14.63 -16.57
N PHE A 358 -10.41 15.48 -17.58
CA PHE A 358 -11.52 15.86 -18.43
C PHE A 358 -11.11 16.02 -19.90
N SER A 359 -12.11 15.98 -20.77
CA SER A 359 -11.97 16.36 -22.18
C SER A 359 -13.11 17.26 -22.63
N ILE A 360 -12.79 18.18 -23.55
CA ILE A 360 -13.75 19.13 -24.13
C ILE A 360 -13.61 19.09 -25.66
N ASN A 361 -14.72 18.97 -26.38
CA ASN A 361 -14.74 18.63 -27.81
C ASN A 361 -13.89 17.38 -28.15
N ASN A 362 -13.87 16.41 -27.24
CA ASN A 362 -13.08 15.17 -27.30
C ASN A 362 -11.55 15.37 -27.34
N LYS A 363 -11.04 16.54 -26.93
CA LYS A 363 -9.61 16.79 -26.66
C LYS A 363 -9.34 16.68 -25.15
N SER A 364 -8.34 15.91 -24.74
CA SER A 364 -7.84 15.91 -23.35
C SER A 364 -7.17 17.23 -22.99
N TYR A 365 -6.96 17.47 -21.69
CA TYR A 365 -6.22 18.62 -21.18
C TYR A 365 -5.29 18.20 -20.05
N ASP A 366 -4.00 18.06 -20.34
CA ASP A 366 -3.04 17.41 -19.44
C ASP A 366 -2.74 18.25 -18.17
N ALA A 367 -2.91 19.58 -18.25
CA ALA A 367 -2.87 20.47 -17.08
C ALA A 367 -4.18 20.44 -16.26
N GLY A 368 -5.17 19.66 -16.69
CA GLY A 368 -6.46 19.42 -16.04
C GLY A 368 -6.53 18.13 -15.24
N ILE A 369 -5.39 17.48 -15.04
CA ILE A 369 -5.26 16.20 -14.33
C ILE A 369 -5.16 16.47 -12.83
N ILE A 370 -6.07 15.88 -12.06
CA ILE A 370 -6.23 16.10 -10.63
C ILE A 370 -6.06 14.77 -9.92
N LYS A 371 -5.08 14.67 -9.03
CA LYS A 371 -4.87 13.43 -8.28
C LYS A 371 -5.87 13.28 -7.16
N LEU A 372 -6.54 12.14 -7.09
CA LEU A 372 -7.50 11.83 -6.02
C LEU A 372 -6.83 11.69 -4.66
N SER A 373 -5.53 11.36 -4.62
CA SER A 373 -4.68 11.47 -3.42
C SER A 373 -4.50 12.91 -2.89
N SER A 374 -5.08 13.92 -3.56
CA SER A 374 -5.23 15.30 -3.08
C SER A 374 -6.70 15.74 -2.91
N ALA A 375 -7.64 14.80 -2.92
CA ALA A 375 -9.06 15.01 -2.70
C ALA A 375 -9.43 15.00 -1.20
N ASN A 376 -10.29 15.91 -0.81
CA ASN A 376 -10.86 16.03 0.53
C ASN A 376 -12.24 15.35 0.64
N LEU A 377 -12.65 15.11 1.89
CA LEU A 377 -13.98 14.61 2.26
C LEU A 377 -15.12 15.60 1.97
N SER A 378 -14.77 16.87 1.75
CA SER A 378 -15.68 17.96 1.42
C SER A 378 -15.38 18.49 0.03
N PHE A 379 -16.38 19.10 -0.60
CA PHE A 379 -16.29 19.62 -1.97
C PHE A 379 -15.22 20.71 -2.09
N GLN A 380 -14.12 20.40 -2.78
CA GLN A 380 -13.06 21.33 -3.15
C GLN A 380 -13.09 21.62 -4.65
N GLU A 381 -12.59 22.77 -5.08
CA GLU A 381 -12.44 23.06 -6.51
C GLU A 381 -11.31 22.25 -7.14
N ALA A 382 -11.53 21.85 -8.40
CA ALA A 382 -10.60 21.11 -9.24
C ALA A 382 -9.21 21.76 -9.34
N ILE A 383 -9.18 23.08 -9.53
CA ILE A 383 -8.02 23.93 -9.31
C ILE A 383 -8.51 25.31 -8.87
N ILE A 384 -7.77 25.96 -7.95
CA ILE A 384 -8.09 27.32 -7.49
C ILE A 384 -8.01 28.28 -8.68
N GLY A 385 -9.16 28.77 -9.13
CA GLY A 385 -9.29 29.65 -10.31
C GLY A 385 -9.65 28.96 -11.63
N GLY A 386 -9.84 27.64 -11.66
CA GLY A 386 -10.21 26.86 -12.84
C GLY A 386 -9.13 26.75 -13.94
N PHE A 387 -9.40 25.92 -14.94
CA PHE A 387 -8.48 25.61 -16.04
C PHE A 387 -8.77 26.46 -17.29
N ASP A 388 -7.74 27.09 -17.88
CA ASP A 388 -7.85 27.75 -19.19
C ASP A 388 -7.90 26.71 -20.32
N VAL A 389 -9.11 26.44 -20.79
CA VAL A 389 -9.43 25.45 -21.84
C VAL A 389 -9.70 26.12 -23.20
N THR A 390 -9.28 27.38 -23.39
CA THR A 390 -9.58 28.21 -24.58
C THR A 390 -9.33 27.47 -25.90
N ASP A 391 -8.16 26.84 -26.07
CA ASP A 391 -7.76 26.13 -27.30
C ASP A 391 -8.51 24.80 -27.53
N LEU A 392 -9.24 24.30 -26.53
CA LEU A 392 -10.08 23.12 -26.68
C LEU A 392 -11.44 23.46 -27.32
N ILE A 393 -11.94 24.68 -27.06
CA ILE A 393 -13.27 25.12 -27.47
C ILE A 393 -13.37 25.27 -28.99
N THR A 394 -14.06 24.32 -29.62
CA THR A 394 -14.21 24.26 -31.09
C THR A 394 -15.59 24.82 -31.46
N ALA A 395 -15.62 25.96 -32.15
CA ALA A 395 -16.87 26.61 -32.54
C ALA A 395 -17.66 25.80 -33.59
N ASN A 396 -18.98 26.05 -33.69
CA ASN A 396 -19.90 25.43 -34.66
C ASN A 396 -20.11 23.89 -34.57
N VAL A 397 -19.39 23.17 -33.71
CA VAL A 397 -19.68 21.79 -33.27
C VAL A 397 -20.31 21.78 -31.87
N ASN A 398 -21.06 20.73 -31.53
CA ASN A 398 -21.65 20.60 -30.19
C ASN A 398 -20.52 20.40 -29.18
N ILE A 399 -20.53 21.18 -28.10
CA ILE A 399 -19.52 21.07 -27.06
C ILE A 399 -19.82 19.83 -26.23
N SER A 400 -19.10 18.74 -26.51
CA SER A 400 -18.95 17.65 -25.55
C SER A 400 -18.07 18.13 -24.39
N VAL A 401 -18.51 17.86 -23.18
CA VAL A 401 -17.67 17.80 -21.98
C VAL A 401 -17.77 16.38 -21.45
N SER A 402 -16.64 15.81 -21.07
CA SER A 402 -16.55 14.54 -20.36
C SER A 402 -15.65 14.74 -19.15
N LEU A 403 -16.24 14.73 -17.95
CA LEU A 403 -15.51 14.53 -16.70
C LEU A 403 -15.29 13.04 -16.55
N GLU A 404 -14.07 12.62 -16.25
CA GLU A 404 -13.65 11.23 -16.32
C GLU A 404 -12.81 10.86 -15.11
N LEU A 405 -13.28 9.86 -14.36
CA LEU A 405 -12.48 9.15 -13.38
C LEU A 405 -11.56 8.18 -14.13
N PHE A 406 -10.26 8.27 -13.86
CA PHE A 406 -9.22 7.38 -14.38
C PHE A 406 -8.49 6.73 -13.22
N LEU A 407 -8.78 5.45 -12.99
CA LEU A 407 -8.11 4.64 -11.99
C LEU A 407 -6.79 4.18 -12.61
N LYS A 408 -5.67 4.59 -12.01
CA LYS A 408 -4.33 4.54 -12.61
C LYS A 408 -3.35 3.67 -11.83
N ASP A 409 -3.78 3.25 -10.65
CA ASP A 409 -3.16 2.26 -9.79
C ASP A 409 -4.12 1.06 -9.69
N ALA A 410 -3.62 -0.12 -9.33
CA ALA A 410 -4.46 -1.24 -8.89
C ALA A 410 -4.42 -1.33 -7.35
N PHE A 411 -5.58 -1.43 -6.71
CA PHE A 411 -5.69 -1.30 -5.24
C PHE A 411 -6.95 -1.96 -4.67
N ASP A 412 -6.95 -2.33 -3.39
CA ASP A 412 -8.14 -2.85 -2.70
C ASP A 412 -8.98 -1.73 -2.07
N LEU A 413 -10.30 -1.93 -2.03
CA LEU A 413 -11.24 -1.07 -1.31
C LEU A 413 -12.21 -1.86 -0.41
N GLU A 414 -12.39 -1.37 0.82
CA GLU A 414 -13.29 -1.94 1.83
C GLU A 414 -14.78 -1.62 1.60
N ASP A 415 -15.07 -0.60 0.83
CA ASP A 415 -16.40 -0.03 0.61
C ASP A 415 -16.44 0.67 -0.76
N VAL A 416 -17.63 1.05 -1.21
CA VAL A 416 -17.78 2.06 -2.26
C VAL A 416 -17.09 3.37 -1.83
N TYR A 417 -16.28 3.93 -2.73
CA TYR A 417 -15.74 5.28 -2.65
C TYR A 417 -16.44 6.17 -3.66
N THR A 418 -17.12 7.20 -3.18
CA THR A 418 -17.95 8.10 -3.97
C THR A 418 -17.18 9.36 -4.32
N ILE A 419 -16.52 9.39 -5.49
CA ILE A 419 -16.00 10.63 -6.06
C ILE A 419 -17.22 11.41 -6.56
N SER A 420 -17.76 12.29 -5.73
CA SER A 420 -18.89 13.12 -6.12
C SER A 420 -18.36 14.33 -6.88
N ILE A 421 -18.97 14.66 -8.02
CA ILE A 421 -18.83 15.94 -8.69
C ILE A 421 -20.12 16.75 -8.52
N ASP A 422 -19.93 18.03 -8.25
CA ASP A 422 -20.97 19.06 -8.10
C ASP A 422 -20.40 20.39 -8.65
N GLU A 423 -21.25 21.40 -8.81
CA GLU A 423 -20.85 22.74 -9.25
C GLU A 423 -19.99 22.72 -10.55
N VAL A 424 -20.39 21.90 -11.54
CA VAL A 424 -19.63 21.75 -12.79
C VAL A 424 -19.89 22.93 -13.72
N TYR A 425 -18.90 23.81 -13.86
CA TYR A 425 -19.01 25.05 -14.62
C TYR A 425 -17.99 25.12 -15.77
N LEU A 426 -18.48 25.05 -17.00
CA LEU A 426 -17.73 25.46 -18.19
C LEU A 426 -18.14 26.89 -18.56
N ASN A 427 -17.39 27.88 -18.07
CA ASN A 427 -17.61 29.30 -18.33
C ASN A 427 -16.82 29.71 -19.57
N ILE A 428 -17.48 29.72 -20.72
CA ILE A 428 -16.86 30.12 -21.98
C ILE A 428 -17.03 31.63 -22.11
N SER A 429 -15.92 32.35 -22.06
CA SER A 429 -15.81 33.80 -22.20
C SER A 429 -15.49 34.15 -23.66
N TYR A 430 -16.49 33.98 -24.52
CA TYR A 430 -16.33 34.12 -25.96
C TYR A 430 -16.72 35.53 -26.43
N ILE A 431 -15.85 36.15 -27.23
CA ILE A 431 -16.28 37.16 -28.19
C ILE A 431 -16.97 36.45 -29.37
N ASN A 432 -18.17 35.95 -29.07
CA ASN A 432 -19.34 36.37 -29.83
C ASN A 432 -19.76 37.76 -29.27
N THR A 433 -21.04 38.14 -29.14
CA THR A 433 -21.40 39.58 -29.03
C THR A 433 -22.66 39.96 -28.12
N PHE A 434 -22.65 39.86 -26.72
CA PHE A 434 -23.75 40.08 -25.66
C PHE A 434 -23.50 40.62 -24.11
N PRO A 435 -23.64 40.00 -22.83
CA PRO A 435 -23.30 40.63 -21.44
C PRO A 435 -22.90 39.84 -20.05
N ASP A 436 -22.28 40.53 -18.99
CA ASP A 436 -22.29 40.55 -17.43
C ASP A 436 -21.53 39.63 -16.29
N TYR A 437 -21.58 39.90 -14.91
CA TYR A 437 -20.56 39.58 -13.75
C TYR A 437 -21.00 39.37 -12.17
N GLY A 438 -20.12 39.05 -11.13
CA GLY A 438 -20.39 38.64 -9.63
C GLY A 438 -19.44 38.97 -8.34
N SER A 439 -19.47 38.34 -7.08
CA SER A 439 -18.59 38.59 -5.79
C SER A 439 -18.16 37.52 -4.61
N GLU A 440 -17.89 37.82 -3.26
CA GLU A 440 -17.03 37.05 -2.19
C GLU A 440 -17.21 37.21 -0.57
N MET A 441 -16.55 36.44 0.39
CA MET A 441 -16.24 36.60 1.93
C MET A 441 -15.26 35.48 2.53
N GLU A 442 -14.56 35.64 3.69
CA GLU A 442 -13.83 34.55 4.47
C GLU A 442 -14.13 34.35 6.00
N LEU A 443 -13.85 33.17 6.60
CA LEU A 443 -13.72 32.78 8.05
C LEU A 443 -12.47 31.90 8.33
N PHE A 444 -12.05 31.77 9.59
CA PHE A 444 -10.98 30.96 10.18
C PHE A 444 -11.43 30.45 11.55
N LEU A 445 -10.95 29.29 12.00
CA LEU A 445 -11.08 28.76 13.36
C LEU A 445 -9.73 28.09 13.70
N ASP A 446 -9.03 28.56 14.74
CA ASP A 446 -7.59 28.32 15.05
C ASP A 446 -6.54 29.03 14.21
N GLY A 447 -6.94 30.08 13.48
CA GLY A 447 -6.06 30.65 12.45
C GLY A 447 -5.81 29.69 11.29
N VAL A 448 -6.48 28.52 11.31
CA VAL A 448 -6.78 27.68 10.15
C VAL A 448 -7.98 28.31 9.44
N ASN A 449 -7.92 28.52 8.12
CA ASN A 449 -9.05 29.08 7.39
C ASN A 449 -10.22 28.07 7.36
N LYS A 450 -11.40 28.57 7.70
CA LYS A 450 -12.65 27.86 8.03
C LYS A 450 -13.85 28.62 7.47
N THR A 451 -13.63 29.29 6.34
CA THR A 451 -14.63 29.93 5.46
C THR A 451 -15.64 28.92 4.94
N SER A 452 -15.06 27.88 4.37
CA SER A 452 -15.65 26.77 3.63
C SER A 452 -16.16 25.69 4.57
N ASP A 453 -15.37 25.44 5.59
CA ASP A 453 -15.70 24.59 6.72
C ASP A 453 -15.85 25.47 7.96
N PRO A 454 -16.95 26.21 8.15
CA PRO A 454 -17.25 26.78 9.46
C PRO A 454 -17.49 25.66 10.50
N ILE A 455 -17.72 24.43 10.05
CA ILE A 455 -17.64 23.26 10.92
C ILE A 455 -16.21 23.18 11.45
N ILE A 456 -16.06 22.74 12.69
CA ILE A 456 -14.79 22.16 13.10
C ILE A 456 -15.08 21.03 14.06
N GLN A 457 -14.69 19.83 13.61
CA GLN A 457 -14.36 18.76 14.52
C GLN A 457 -13.05 19.16 15.22
N ILE A 458 -13.23 19.87 16.33
CA ILE A 458 -12.19 20.27 17.27
C ILE A 458 -12.25 19.32 18.48
N PRO A 459 -11.12 18.74 18.91
CA PRO A 459 -11.06 18.03 20.18
C PRO A 459 -11.46 18.96 21.33
N TYR A 460 -12.35 18.51 22.20
CA TYR A 460 -13.01 19.34 23.23
C TYR A 460 -12.09 20.20 24.13
N PHE A 461 -10.81 19.86 24.26
CA PHE A 461 -9.85 20.58 25.11
C PHE A 461 -9.02 21.64 24.37
N ASP A 462 -9.16 21.76 23.05
CA ASP A 462 -8.48 22.79 22.27
C ASP A 462 -9.22 24.15 22.31
N VAL A 463 -8.47 25.23 22.11
CA VAL A 463 -8.98 26.59 21.88
C VAL A 463 -9.38 26.72 20.40
N LEU A 464 -10.18 27.72 20.05
CA LEU A 464 -10.74 27.95 18.72
C LEU A 464 -10.63 29.44 18.28
N ASN A 465 -9.58 29.83 17.54
CA ASN A 465 -9.39 31.23 17.06
C ASN A 465 -10.24 31.58 15.81
N ILE A 466 -11.38 32.26 16.02
CA ILE A 466 -12.41 32.56 15.03
C ILE A 466 -12.17 33.90 14.29
N THR A 467 -11.62 33.93 13.08
CA THR A 467 -11.24 35.18 12.33
C THR A 467 -11.90 35.27 10.94
N ILE A 468 -12.53 36.37 10.51
CA ILE A 468 -13.20 36.53 9.19
C ILE A 468 -12.58 37.65 8.33
N THR A 469 -12.89 37.76 7.03
CA THR A 469 -12.56 38.91 6.15
C THR A 469 -13.72 39.23 5.18
N TYR A 470 -13.80 40.42 4.56
CA TYR A 470 -14.89 40.74 3.59
C TYR A 470 -14.60 41.85 2.56
N LYS A 471 -14.60 41.55 1.25
CA LYS A 471 -14.11 42.46 0.19
C LYS A 471 -14.95 42.40 -1.09
N ASP A 472 -14.65 43.27 -2.06
CA ASP A 472 -15.41 43.40 -3.31
C ASP A 472 -14.71 42.57 -4.40
N ASN A 473 -15.16 41.36 -4.70
CA ASN A 473 -14.44 40.45 -5.63
C ASN A 473 -14.12 41.09 -7.00
N ASN A 474 -14.89 42.12 -7.41
CA ASN A 474 -14.59 42.94 -8.57
C ASN A 474 -13.74 44.18 -8.22
N LEU A 475 -14.20 45.05 -7.29
CA LEU A 475 -13.51 46.33 -7.01
C LEU A 475 -12.29 46.20 -6.07
N GLY A 476 -12.00 45.01 -5.54
CA GLY A 476 -10.90 44.61 -4.66
C GLY A 476 -10.85 45.27 -3.27
N ASN A 477 -11.58 46.38 -3.09
CA ASN A 477 -11.64 47.10 -1.83
C ASN A 477 -12.11 46.18 -0.72
N HIS A 478 -11.51 46.32 0.47
CA HIS A 478 -12.23 46.02 1.72
C HIS A 478 -13.65 46.60 1.60
N LEU A 479 -14.68 45.78 1.80
CA LEU A 479 -16.05 46.20 1.51
C LEU A 479 -16.55 47.09 2.65
N LEU A 480 -16.10 48.33 2.59
CA LEU A 480 -16.29 49.33 3.61
C LEU A 480 -17.77 49.56 3.86
N ASN A 481 -18.15 49.41 5.14
CA ASN A 481 -19.53 49.46 5.63
C ASN A 481 -20.40 48.25 5.26
N SER A 482 -19.81 47.11 4.89
CA SER A 482 -20.53 45.84 4.89
C SER A 482 -20.53 45.21 6.29
N THR A 483 -21.67 44.63 6.63
CA THR A 483 -21.93 43.92 7.89
C THR A 483 -21.01 42.71 8.02
N VAL A 484 -20.52 42.36 9.22
CA VAL A 484 -20.11 40.98 9.53
C VAL A 484 -20.37 40.65 11.00
N PHE A 485 -20.81 39.42 11.28
CA PHE A 485 -21.21 38.94 12.60
C PHE A 485 -20.98 37.44 12.79
N VAL A 486 -21.48 36.87 13.90
CA VAL A 486 -21.68 35.44 14.15
C VAL A 486 -23.08 35.25 14.77
N GLU A 487 -23.79 34.15 14.51
CA GLU A 487 -25.22 33.97 14.89
C GLU A 487 -25.63 32.49 15.06
N GLY A 488 -25.55 31.99 16.29
CA GLY A 488 -26.21 30.74 16.69
C GLY A 488 -26.00 30.45 18.17
N LYS A 489 -25.28 29.38 18.52
CA LYS A 489 -24.98 29.03 19.93
C LYS A 489 -24.17 30.13 20.66
N ILE A 490 -23.38 30.92 19.92
CA ILE A 490 -22.92 32.28 20.29
C ILE A 490 -23.23 33.26 19.15
N SER A 491 -23.31 34.57 19.43
CA SER A 491 -23.61 35.59 18.41
C SER A 491 -23.00 36.98 18.68
N GLY A 492 -22.78 37.78 17.63
CA GLY A 492 -22.30 39.17 17.69
C GLY A 492 -21.40 39.60 16.53
N ASN A 493 -21.14 40.91 16.36
CA ASN A 493 -20.22 41.40 15.33
C ASN A 493 -18.77 40.95 15.61
N LEU A 494 -18.10 40.33 14.64
CA LEU A 494 -16.64 40.20 14.69
C LEU A 494 -16.03 41.59 14.46
N ILE A 495 -14.83 41.82 15.00
CA ILE A 495 -14.30 43.19 15.14
C ILE A 495 -13.42 43.56 13.94
N GLU A 496 -13.94 44.36 13.00
CA GLU A 496 -13.17 44.86 11.84
C GLU A 496 -11.82 45.42 12.30
N HIS A 497 -10.75 44.88 11.73
CA HIS A 497 -9.37 45.19 12.07
C HIS A 497 -8.66 45.70 10.81
N PRO A 498 -8.85 46.98 10.41
CA PRO A 498 -8.48 47.48 9.07
C PRO A 498 -6.98 47.48 8.76
N ILE A 499 -6.13 47.19 9.76
CA ILE A 499 -4.68 47.04 9.63
C ILE A 499 -4.29 45.61 9.23
N PHE A 500 -5.16 44.62 9.46
CA PHE A 500 -5.00 43.21 9.06
C PHE A 500 -6.09 42.76 8.08
N GLU A 501 -7.02 43.65 7.69
CA GLU A 501 -8.14 43.41 6.75
C GLU A 501 -9.06 42.24 7.13
N GLN A 502 -8.95 41.79 8.37
CA GLN A 502 -9.72 40.72 8.99
C GLN A 502 -10.59 41.28 10.11
N TYR A 503 -11.43 40.44 10.70
CA TYR A 503 -12.21 40.70 11.89
C TYR A 503 -12.11 39.44 12.77
N TYR A 504 -12.21 39.46 14.10
CA TYR A 504 -12.07 38.19 14.85
C TYR A 504 -12.71 38.14 16.24
N VAL A 505 -12.76 36.92 16.79
CA VAL A 505 -13.07 36.52 18.16
C VAL A 505 -12.27 35.25 18.51
N LEU A 506 -11.99 34.98 19.79
CA LEU A 506 -11.41 33.71 20.25
C LEU A 506 -12.47 32.99 21.09
N VAL A 507 -12.63 31.69 20.89
CA VAL A 507 -13.61 30.83 21.57
C VAL A 507 -12.89 29.60 22.09
N ASN A 508 -13.36 28.94 23.15
CA ASN A 508 -12.85 27.64 23.58
C ASN A 508 -13.84 26.55 23.13
N ALA A 509 -13.38 25.36 22.76
CA ALA A 509 -14.32 24.29 22.34
C ALA A 509 -15.37 23.96 23.44
N SER A 510 -15.01 24.13 24.72
CA SER A 510 -15.92 24.04 25.86
C SER A 510 -17.12 25.00 25.83
N ASP A 511 -16.98 26.18 25.19
CA ASP A 511 -18.04 27.20 25.11
C ASP A 511 -19.16 26.78 24.14
N LEU A 512 -18.92 25.73 23.35
CA LEU A 512 -19.78 25.25 22.29
C LEU A 512 -20.33 23.86 22.62
N GLY A 513 -19.52 22.98 23.22
CA GLY A 513 -19.94 21.70 23.79
C GLY A 513 -20.20 20.58 22.76
N LEU A 514 -20.16 19.33 23.21
CA LEU A 514 -20.17 18.14 22.34
C LEU A 514 -21.32 18.12 21.32
N GLY A 515 -20.99 17.74 20.08
CA GLY A 515 -21.91 17.62 18.95
C GLY A 515 -22.14 18.94 18.19
N ALA A 516 -22.58 18.81 16.93
CA ALA A 516 -22.69 19.90 15.96
C ALA A 516 -23.46 21.15 16.47
N SER A 517 -22.74 22.28 16.58
CA SER A 517 -23.20 23.50 17.25
C SER A 517 -23.01 24.76 16.38
N ILE A 518 -24.08 25.19 15.71
CA ILE A 518 -24.13 26.17 14.58
C ILE A 518 -23.92 27.65 14.98
N LEU A 519 -23.19 28.48 14.19
CA LEU A 519 -23.07 29.95 14.34
C LEU A 519 -22.88 30.76 13.00
N THR A 520 -23.86 31.55 12.51
CA THR A 520 -23.90 32.24 11.18
C THR A 520 -23.18 33.61 11.05
N ILE A 521 -22.38 33.84 10.00
CA ILE A 521 -21.54 35.04 9.82
C ILE A 521 -21.85 35.73 8.47
N THR A 522 -22.41 36.96 8.36
CA THR A 522 -23.02 37.48 7.09
C THR A 522 -22.63 38.91 6.62
N ALA A 523 -22.49 39.14 5.29
CA ALA A 523 -22.13 40.41 4.59
C ALA A 523 -22.68 40.56 3.13
N GLN A 524 -22.66 41.76 2.49
CA GLN A 524 -23.35 42.03 1.17
C GLN A 524 -23.02 43.35 0.38
N LYS A 525 -23.37 43.43 -0.94
CA LYS A 525 -23.18 44.56 -1.92
C LYS A 525 -24.13 44.53 -3.19
N GLU A 526 -24.13 45.55 -4.10
CA GLU A 526 -24.99 45.71 -5.33
C GLU A 526 -24.17 46.00 -6.62
N ASN A 527 -24.56 45.46 -7.80
CA ASN A 527 -23.72 45.22 -9.02
C ASN A 527 -22.55 44.24 -8.75
N TYR A 528 -22.67 43.57 -7.63
CA TYR A 528 -21.77 42.69 -6.90
C TYR A 528 -22.70 41.80 -6.02
N GLU A 529 -22.19 40.80 -5.30
CA GLU A 529 -22.99 39.73 -4.66
C GLU A 529 -22.94 39.75 -3.12
N THR A 530 -23.20 38.62 -2.43
CA THR A 530 -23.62 38.57 -1.00
C THR A 530 -23.36 37.21 -0.36
N VAL A 531 -22.91 37.15 0.91
CA VAL A 531 -22.31 35.93 1.50
C VAL A 531 -22.57 35.73 3.00
N SER A 532 -22.73 34.47 3.46
CA SER A 532 -22.74 34.11 4.89
C SER A 532 -22.25 32.70 5.24
N ILE A 533 -21.80 32.48 6.49
CA ILE A 533 -20.95 31.35 6.93
C ILE A 533 -21.45 30.75 8.27
N GLN A 534 -21.99 29.51 8.30
CA GLN A 534 -22.60 28.89 9.50
C GLN A 534 -21.70 27.89 10.23
N ILE A 535 -21.09 28.31 11.35
CA ILE A 535 -20.12 27.54 12.14
C ILE A 535 -20.75 26.36 12.88
N PHE A 536 -20.86 25.17 12.30
CA PHE A 536 -21.24 23.96 13.05
C PHE A 536 -20.03 23.43 13.83
N VAL A 537 -19.64 24.03 14.97
CA VAL A 537 -18.58 23.39 15.76
C VAL A 537 -19.12 22.07 16.30
N GLU A 538 -18.75 20.98 15.65
CA GLU A 538 -18.98 19.63 16.12
C GLU A 538 -17.84 19.29 17.04
N VAL A 539 -17.91 19.86 18.25
CA VAL A 539 -16.92 19.54 19.28
C VAL A 539 -17.01 18.03 19.48
N PHE A 540 -15.92 17.34 19.17
CA PHE A 540 -15.91 15.90 19.10
C PHE A 540 -14.89 15.34 20.07
N GLU A 541 -15.05 14.05 20.32
CA GLU A 541 -14.22 13.33 21.25
C GLU A 541 -12.83 13.09 20.63
N GLN A 542 -11.76 13.52 21.30
CA GLN A 542 -10.37 13.51 20.82
C GLN A 542 -9.95 12.16 20.22
N PRO A 543 -9.47 12.07 18.96
CA PRO A 543 -9.09 10.83 18.30
C PRO A 543 -8.15 9.92 19.08
N THR A 544 -8.56 8.66 19.19
CA THR A 544 -7.84 7.60 19.91
C THR A 544 -7.69 6.37 19.02
N LYS A 545 -6.67 5.56 19.29
CA LYS A 545 -6.56 4.19 18.77
C LYS A 545 -6.60 3.19 19.91
N ILE A 546 -7.18 2.04 19.63
CA ILE A 546 -7.31 0.92 20.56
C ILE A 546 -6.54 -0.27 19.99
N GLN A 547 -5.78 -0.93 20.85
CA GLN A 547 -5.06 -2.16 20.54
C GLN A 547 -5.46 -3.16 21.64
N LEU A 548 -6.09 -4.26 21.22
CA LEU A 548 -6.64 -5.28 22.10
C LEU A 548 -5.59 -6.36 22.36
N VAL A 549 -5.24 -6.51 23.63
CA VAL A 549 -4.25 -7.47 24.10
C VAL A 549 -4.92 -8.34 25.15
N ILE A 550 -5.31 -9.56 24.81
CA ILE A 550 -5.91 -10.48 25.80
C ILE A 550 -4.82 -11.44 26.25
N ASP A 551 -4.53 -11.41 27.55
CA ASP A 551 -3.49 -12.20 28.22
C ASP A 551 -2.11 -12.07 27.53
N ASN A 552 -1.72 -10.81 27.28
CA ASN A 552 -0.46 -10.38 26.64
C ASN A 552 -0.27 -10.74 25.15
N ILE A 553 -1.29 -11.25 24.46
CA ILE A 553 -1.27 -11.49 23.01
C ILE A 553 -2.16 -10.45 22.31
N ASP A 554 -1.64 -9.78 21.27
CA ASP A 554 -2.42 -8.92 20.37
C ASP A 554 -3.52 -9.73 19.66
N ARG A 555 -4.76 -9.25 19.68
CA ARG A 555 -5.95 -9.94 19.12
C ARG A 555 -6.64 -9.10 18.07
N SER A 556 -7.12 -9.77 17.02
CA SER A 556 -7.79 -9.11 15.89
C SER A 556 -9.27 -8.84 16.18
N VAL A 557 -9.89 -7.96 15.38
CA VAL A 557 -11.32 -7.68 15.47
C VAL A 557 -12.10 -8.94 15.09
N ASN A 558 -13.18 -9.24 15.82
CA ASN A 558 -14.06 -10.40 15.62
C ASN A 558 -13.43 -11.78 15.88
N GLU A 559 -12.26 -11.85 16.53
CA GLU A 559 -11.68 -13.11 17.01
C GLU A 559 -12.57 -13.78 18.09
N THR A 560 -12.61 -15.11 18.15
CA THR A 560 -13.45 -15.89 19.09
C THR A 560 -12.60 -16.64 20.13
N ILE A 561 -12.84 -16.34 21.40
CA ILE A 561 -12.06 -16.78 22.55
C ILE A 561 -12.98 -17.50 23.54
N ASP A 562 -12.70 -18.77 23.89
CA ASP A 562 -13.57 -19.54 24.79
C ASP A 562 -13.21 -19.29 26.26
N ALA A 563 -14.21 -19.09 27.14
CA ALA A 563 -13.98 -18.94 28.59
C ALA A 563 -15.20 -19.34 29.45
N ARG A 564 -14.96 -20.09 30.53
CA ARG A 564 -15.97 -20.70 31.42
C ARG A 564 -16.82 -19.65 32.13
N PHE A 565 -18.09 -19.91 32.45
CA PHE A 565 -18.92 -18.95 33.19
C PHE A 565 -18.35 -18.71 34.60
N ASN A 566 -17.99 -17.45 34.92
CA ASN A 566 -17.22 -16.99 36.08
C ASN A 566 -15.69 -17.18 36.04
N GLU A 567 -15.12 -17.31 34.84
CA GLU A 567 -13.69 -17.18 34.56
C GLU A 567 -13.27 -15.70 34.38
N LEU A 568 -11.99 -15.40 34.60
CA LEU A 568 -11.49 -14.03 34.80
C LEU A 568 -10.31 -13.68 33.87
N LEU A 569 -10.59 -13.32 32.62
CA LEU A 569 -9.57 -13.03 31.58
C LEU A 569 -8.93 -11.65 31.77
N ASN A 570 -7.60 -11.51 31.62
CA ASN A 570 -6.95 -10.21 31.73
C ASN A 570 -6.93 -9.47 30.39
N VAL A 571 -8.09 -8.92 30.05
CA VAL A 571 -8.29 -8.08 28.86
C VAL A 571 -7.54 -6.77 29.06
N THR A 572 -6.43 -6.61 28.35
CA THR A 572 -5.57 -5.43 28.37
C THR A 572 -5.84 -4.58 27.12
N ILE A 573 -5.90 -3.27 27.30
CA ILE A 573 -6.16 -2.29 26.26
C ILE A 573 -5.10 -1.21 26.29
N PHE A 574 -4.39 -1.09 25.18
CA PHE A 574 -3.53 0.06 24.90
C PHE A 574 -4.37 1.16 24.22
N TYR A 575 -5.21 1.84 25.01
CA TYR A 575 -5.93 3.03 24.57
C TYR A 575 -4.95 4.21 24.54
N LYS A 576 -4.70 4.73 23.33
CA LYS A 576 -3.66 5.73 23.06
C LYS A 576 -4.24 6.87 22.22
N ASN A 577 -3.72 8.08 22.38
CA ASN A 577 -4.04 9.20 21.50
C ASN A 577 -3.50 8.90 20.10
N ASN A 578 -4.38 8.93 19.09
CA ASN A 578 -4.05 8.40 17.76
C ASN A 578 -2.92 9.19 17.09
N LEU A 579 -2.87 10.51 17.31
CA LEU A 579 -1.89 11.41 16.68
C LEU A 579 -0.48 11.34 17.30
N THR A 580 -0.37 11.00 18.58
CA THR A 580 0.88 11.09 19.35
C THR A 580 1.42 9.74 19.82
N ASP A 581 0.65 8.65 19.67
CA ASP A 581 0.90 7.31 20.22
C ASP A 581 1.14 7.26 21.74
N THR A 582 0.78 8.33 22.44
CA THR A 582 0.87 8.41 23.90
C THR A 582 -0.34 7.77 24.57
N HIS A 583 -0.13 7.12 25.72
CA HIS A 583 -1.22 6.57 26.52
C HIS A 583 -2.13 7.71 27.02
N ILE A 584 -3.43 7.60 26.74
CA ILE A 584 -4.43 8.47 27.38
C ILE A 584 -4.64 7.92 28.79
N SER A 585 -4.55 8.76 29.81
CA SER A 585 -4.67 8.41 31.23
C SER A 585 -6.02 8.88 31.81
N GLY A 586 -6.54 8.17 32.80
CA GLY A 586 -7.81 8.44 33.49
C GLY A 586 -9.07 7.98 32.74
N ALA A 587 -8.94 7.22 31.66
CA ALA A 587 -10.05 6.90 30.77
C ALA A 587 -11.02 5.85 31.33
N SER A 588 -12.31 6.10 31.13
CA SER A 588 -13.43 5.28 31.58
C SER A 588 -13.71 4.10 30.63
N LEU A 589 -12.66 3.34 30.28
CA LEU A 589 -12.81 2.12 29.50
C LEU A 589 -13.82 1.18 30.15
N SER A 590 -14.75 0.67 29.36
CA SER A 590 -15.81 -0.23 29.82
C SER A 590 -16.01 -1.39 28.86
N LEU A 591 -15.94 -2.61 29.36
CA LEU A 591 -16.44 -3.77 28.63
C LEU A 591 -17.97 -3.75 28.73
N LEU A 592 -18.66 -3.58 27.60
CA LEU A 592 -20.11 -3.40 27.56
C LEU A 592 -20.80 -4.65 28.09
N GLY A 593 -21.44 -4.51 29.25
CA GLY A 593 -22.11 -5.59 29.98
C GLY A 593 -21.31 -6.20 31.13
N THR A 594 -20.06 -5.81 31.39
CA THR A 594 -19.24 -6.49 32.42
C THR A 594 -18.58 -5.57 33.45
N GLY A 595 -17.97 -4.45 33.07
CA GLY A 595 -17.25 -3.61 34.04
C GLY A 595 -16.30 -2.59 33.42
N LYS A 596 -15.66 -1.77 34.27
CA LYS A 596 -14.65 -0.78 33.87
C LYS A 596 -13.23 -1.29 34.09
N PHE A 597 -12.32 -0.87 33.22
CA PHE A 597 -10.90 -1.20 33.30
C PHE A 597 -10.21 -0.33 34.35
N ASN A 598 -9.19 -0.87 35.00
CA ASN A 598 -8.20 -0.14 35.78
C ASN A 598 -7.05 0.31 34.86
N GLU A 599 -6.23 1.25 35.32
CA GLU A 599 -5.07 1.76 34.59
C GLU A 599 -3.77 1.37 35.30
N THR A 600 -2.80 0.83 34.56
CA THR A 600 -1.51 0.39 35.11
C THR A 600 -0.34 0.89 34.24
N GLY A 601 -0.05 2.19 34.36
CA GLY A 601 1.15 2.82 33.82
C GLY A 601 0.98 3.36 32.41
N ASN A 602 0.98 2.50 31.40
CA ASN A 602 0.85 2.89 29.98
C ASN A 602 -0.18 2.04 29.20
N HIS A 603 -1.06 1.35 29.93
CA HIS A 603 -2.17 0.54 29.44
C HIS A 603 -3.26 0.44 30.48
N TYR A 604 -4.46 0.09 30.03
CA TYR A 604 -5.59 -0.31 30.87
C TYR A 604 -5.71 -1.83 30.92
N ASN A 605 -6.27 -2.37 31.99
CA ASN A 605 -6.72 -3.76 32.06
C ASN A 605 -8.04 -3.91 32.81
N VAL A 606 -8.91 -4.80 32.34
CA VAL A 606 -10.01 -5.34 33.13
C VAL A 606 -9.85 -6.84 33.21
N SER A 607 -9.95 -7.37 34.42
CA SER A 607 -10.14 -8.78 34.64
C SER A 607 -11.62 -9.08 34.33
N LEU A 608 -11.92 -9.39 33.07
CA LEU A 608 -13.25 -9.67 32.55
C LEU A 608 -13.80 -10.91 33.24
N ASN A 609 -14.85 -10.75 34.03
CA ASN A 609 -15.59 -11.88 34.57
C ASN A 609 -16.73 -12.31 33.63
N THR A 610 -16.61 -13.49 33.04
CA THR A 610 -17.59 -14.06 32.10
C THR A 610 -18.95 -14.37 32.71
N ASN A 611 -19.12 -14.28 34.04
CA ASN A 611 -20.38 -14.56 34.75
C ASN A 611 -21.55 -13.65 34.36
N ASN A 612 -21.29 -12.62 33.56
CA ASN A 612 -22.26 -11.60 33.18
C ASN A 612 -22.74 -11.79 31.72
N LEU A 613 -22.44 -12.94 31.12
CA LEU A 613 -22.64 -13.28 29.72
C LEU A 613 -23.53 -14.53 29.61
N LYS A 614 -24.26 -14.71 28.51
CA LYS A 614 -25.19 -15.84 28.35
C LYS A 614 -24.44 -17.14 28.07
N GLN A 615 -25.10 -18.27 28.27
CA GLN A 615 -24.58 -19.56 27.81
C GLN A 615 -24.51 -19.62 26.27
N GLY A 616 -23.38 -20.08 25.73
CA GLY A 616 -23.04 -20.08 24.31
C GLY A 616 -22.17 -18.88 23.89
N ILE A 617 -22.07 -18.64 22.58
CA ILE A 617 -21.26 -17.55 22.03
C ILE A 617 -21.89 -16.19 22.38
N ASN A 618 -21.14 -15.38 23.13
CA ASN A 618 -21.48 -13.98 23.39
C ASN A 618 -20.65 -13.07 22.51
N ILE A 619 -21.31 -12.02 22.04
CA ILE A 619 -20.66 -10.91 21.38
C ILE A 619 -20.21 -9.94 22.48
N LEU A 620 -18.92 -9.93 22.79
CA LEU A 620 -18.34 -8.96 23.70
C LEU A 620 -17.86 -7.74 22.94
N THR A 621 -17.90 -6.58 23.59
CA THR A 621 -17.56 -5.31 22.93
C THR A 621 -16.96 -4.37 23.96
N ILE A 622 -15.68 -4.07 23.81
CA ILE A 622 -14.97 -3.11 24.67
C ILE A 622 -15.25 -1.74 24.10
N PHE A 623 -15.81 -0.87 24.93
CA PHE A 623 -16.08 0.52 24.63
C PHE A 623 -15.15 1.39 25.48
N ALA A 624 -14.04 1.77 24.86
CA ALA A 624 -13.00 2.59 25.45
C ALA A 624 -13.36 4.07 25.29
N GLN A 625 -13.98 4.64 26.32
CA GLN A 625 -14.42 6.03 26.37
C GLN A 625 -13.74 6.77 27.53
N LEU A 626 -13.36 8.02 27.31
CA LEU A 626 -13.31 9.03 28.37
C LEU A 626 -14.21 10.16 27.90
N GLU A 627 -14.85 10.89 28.81
CA GLU A 627 -15.70 12.03 28.42
C GLU A 627 -14.85 12.98 27.56
N ASN A 628 -15.25 13.14 26.29
CA ASN A 628 -14.54 13.88 25.25
C ASN A 628 -13.25 13.25 24.66
N PHE A 629 -13.04 11.92 24.73
CA PHE A 629 -12.03 11.17 23.95
C PHE A 629 -12.67 10.03 23.16
N GLN A 630 -12.37 9.95 21.86
CA GLN A 630 -13.15 9.21 20.88
C GLN A 630 -13.33 7.77 21.32
N SER A 631 -14.61 7.41 21.52
CA SER A 631 -15.00 6.18 22.17
C SER A 631 -14.76 4.97 21.27
N GLN A 632 -13.61 4.31 21.44
CA GLN A 632 -13.18 3.22 20.56
C GLN A 632 -13.88 1.92 20.91
N THR A 633 -14.32 1.22 19.87
CA THR A 633 -15.17 0.04 20.00
C THR A 633 -14.51 -1.15 19.34
N ILE A 634 -14.07 -2.14 20.11
CA ILE A 634 -13.57 -3.40 19.56
C ILE A 634 -14.46 -4.56 19.98
N GLN A 635 -14.97 -5.26 18.98
CA GLN A 635 -15.83 -6.43 19.11
C GLN A 635 -15.00 -7.70 18.95
N PHE A 636 -15.27 -8.67 19.81
CA PHE A 636 -14.63 -9.98 19.89
C PHE A 636 -15.62 -10.92 20.57
N PHE A 637 -15.58 -12.20 20.25
CA PHE A 637 -16.58 -13.14 20.77
C PHE A 637 -16.01 -13.89 21.97
N ILE A 638 -16.81 -14.02 23.03
CA ILE A 638 -16.50 -14.97 24.09
C ILE A 638 -17.61 -15.99 24.27
N ASN A 639 -17.25 -17.24 23.98
CA ASN A 639 -18.09 -18.40 24.20
C ASN A 639 -18.09 -18.74 25.68
N VAL A 640 -19.23 -18.49 26.34
CA VAL A 640 -19.36 -18.68 27.78
C VAL A 640 -20.20 -19.90 28.08
N ILE A 641 -19.62 -20.81 28.86
CA ILE A 641 -20.22 -22.11 29.16
C ILE A 641 -20.72 -22.14 30.62
N GLU A 642 -22.03 -21.93 30.74
CA GLU A 642 -22.99 -22.21 31.83
C GLU A 642 -22.56 -22.00 33.30
N ILE A 643 -23.38 -21.28 34.10
CA ILE A 643 -23.06 -21.04 35.52
C ILE A 643 -22.98 -22.36 36.27
N ALA A 644 -21.83 -22.61 36.86
CA ALA A 644 -21.75 -23.48 38.01
C ALA A 644 -22.65 -22.91 39.13
N THR A 645 -23.77 -23.58 39.34
CA THR A 645 -24.42 -23.67 40.65
C THR A 645 -23.66 -24.63 41.54
N GLU A 646 -24.01 -24.62 42.81
CA GLU A 646 -23.86 -25.78 43.67
C GLU A 646 -25.20 -26.03 44.38
N LEU A 647 -25.60 -27.29 44.53
CA LEU A 647 -26.49 -27.65 45.61
C LEU A 647 -25.60 -28.01 46.79
N LEU A 648 -25.63 -27.20 47.84
CA LEU A 648 -25.10 -27.62 49.13
C LEU A 648 -26.17 -28.41 49.87
N VAL A 649 -25.73 -29.40 50.64
CA VAL A 649 -26.55 -30.06 51.65
C VAL A 649 -25.76 -30.09 52.94
N PHE A 650 -26.40 -30.35 54.07
CA PHE A 650 -25.79 -30.44 55.39
C PHE A 650 -26.46 -31.59 56.15
N LEU A 651 -25.70 -32.47 56.80
CA LEU A 651 -26.18 -33.49 57.74
C LEU A 651 -25.78 -33.09 59.16
N GLU A 652 -26.77 -32.99 60.04
CA GLU A 652 -26.63 -32.47 61.42
C GLU A 652 -25.85 -31.14 61.50
N GLY A 653 -26.13 -30.24 60.55
CA GLY A 653 -25.48 -28.93 60.45
C GLY A 653 -24.05 -28.95 59.89
N ASN A 654 -23.54 -30.09 59.42
CA ASN A 654 -22.23 -30.21 58.77
C ASN A 654 -22.42 -30.41 57.26
N GLN A 655 -21.73 -29.61 56.44
CA GLN A 655 -21.96 -29.60 55.00
C GLN A 655 -21.65 -30.96 54.35
N THR A 656 -22.68 -31.55 53.76
CA THR A 656 -22.69 -32.75 52.92
C THR A 656 -22.47 -32.32 51.47
N PHE A 657 -21.90 -33.19 50.64
CA PHE A 657 -21.67 -32.95 49.22
C PHE A 657 -22.20 -34.11 48.36
N MET A 658 -22.21 -33.93 47.03
CA MET A 658 -22.64 -34.98 46.12
C MET A 658 -21.82 -36.25 46.36
N SER A 659 -22.49 -37.40 46.39
CA SER A 659 -21.89 -38.70 46.68
C SER A 659 -21.25 -38.88 48.07
N ASN A 660 -21.44 -37.95 49.01
CA ASN A 660 -20.95 -38.13 50.38
C ASN A 660 -21.57 -39.36 51.04
N VAL A 661 -20.74 -40.37 51.29
CA VAL A 661 -21.05 -41.49 52.18
C VAL A 661 -20.85 -41.01 53.63
N VAL A 662 -21.94 -40.74 54.35
CA VAL A 662 -21.86 -40.38 55.77
C VAL A 662 -21.87 -41.65 56.62
N SER A 663 -20.73 -41.96 57.22
CA SER A 663 -20.55 -43.12 58.10
C SER A 663 -21.23 -42.87 59.45
N SER A 664 -22.35 -43.54 59.69
CA SER A 664 -23.17 -43.46 60.91
C SER A 664 -23.00 -44.73 61.75
N GLN A 665 -23.32 -44.65 63.05
CA GLN A 665 -23.52 -45.84 63.86
C GLN A 665 -25.02 -46.07 64.08
N LYS A 666 -25.43 -47.34 64.08
CA LYS A 666 -26.85 -47.70 63.94
C LYS A 666 -27.72 -47.13 65.08
N ASN A 667 -28.88 -46.58 64.73
CA ASN A 667 -29.87 -45.93 65.61
C ASN A 667 -29.53 -44.47 65.98
N GLU A 668 -29.38 -43.63 64.96
CA GLU A 668 -29.17 -42.18 65.03
C GLU A 668 -30.29 -41.42 64.28
N ILE A 669 -30.37 -40.10 64.49
CA ILE A 669 -31.22 -39.17 63.72
C ILE A 669 -30.28 -38.27 62.91
N LEU A 670 -30.69 -37.89 61.70
CA LEU A 670 -29.94 -37.06 60.78
C LEU A 670 -30.83 -35.96 60.18
N ASN A 671 -30.61 -34.73 60.62
CA ASN A 671 -31.22 -33.51 60.08
C ASN A 671 -30.50 -33.09 58.79
N ILE A 672 -31.24 -32.99 57.70
CA ILE A 672 -30.76 -32.68 56.36
C ILE A 672 -31.19 -31.26 55.98
N THR A 673 -30.23 -30.39 55.72
CA THR A 673 -30.49 -29.00 55.32
C THR A 673 -29.81 -28.70 54.00
N ALA A 674 -30.57 -28.36 52.95
CA ALA A 674 -30.04 -28.01 51.64
C ALA A 674 -30.06 -26.48 51.39
N TYR A 675 -29.03 -26.01 50.70
CA TYR A 675 -28.91 -24.63 50.21
C TYR A 675 -28.54 -24.73 48.73
N TYR A 676 -29.52 -24.55 47.85
CA TYR A 676 -29.25 -24.44 46.42
C TYR A 676 -28.73 -23.04 46.16
N GLN A 677 -27.53 -22.88 45.59
CA GLN A 677 -26.87 -21.59 45.53
C GLN A 677 -25.93 -21.43 44.33
N THR A 678 -25.48 -20.19 44.13
CA THR A 678 -24.50 -19.82 43.10
C THR A 678 -23.10 -20.30 43.52
N ASN A 679 -22.31 -20.89 42.61
CA ASN A 679 -21.01 -21.44 43.03
C ASN A 679 -20.02 -20.34 43.49
N ASN A 680 -20.05 -19.15 42.88
CA ASN A 680 -19.05 -18.11 43.20
C ASN A 680 -19.53 -17.03 44.20
N SER A 681 -20.83 -16.70 44.30
CA SER A 681 -21.34 -15.78 45.34
C SER A 681 -21.91 -16.48 46.57
N LYS A 682 -22.14 -17.80 46.53
CA LYS A 682 -22.63 -18.61 47.65
C LYS A 682 -24.00 -18.13 48.19
N GLU A 683 -24.82 -17.56 47.31
CA GLU A 683 -26.13 -16.98 47.66
C GLU A 683 -27.28 -17.96 47.40
N HIS A 684 -28.11 -18.21 48.42
CA HIS A 684 -29.24 -19.14 48.34
C HIS A 684 -30.29 -18.69 47.30
N ILE A 685 -30.48 -19.54 46.29
CA ILE A 685 -31.46 -19.47 45.22
C ILE A 685 -32.83 -19.83 45.80
N ASN A 686 -33.49 -18.81 46.38
CA ASN A 686 -34.82 -18.93 46.97
C ASN A 686 -35.87 -19.42 45.97
N GLY A 687 -36.79 -20.28 46.42
CA GLY A 687 -37.94 -20.74 45.63
C GLY A 687 -37.63 -21.75 44.53
N ALA A 688 -36.43 -22.34 44.53
CA ALA A 688 -36.11 -23.49 43.68
C ALA A 688 -36.84 -24.76 44.14
N SER A 689 -37.08 -25.69 43.21
CA SER A 689 -37.66 -27.00 43.54
C SER A 689 -36.58 -27.92 44.10
N VAL A 690 -36.63 -28.26 45.39
CA VAL A 690 -35.66 -29.14 46.08
C VAL A 690 -36.37 -30.32 46.75
N GLU A 691 -36.10 -31.53 46.27
CA GLU A 691 -36.82 -32.76 46.68
C GLU A 691 -35.89 -33.93 46.99
N LEU A 692 -36.18 -34.72 48.04
CA LEU A 692 -35.49 -35.99 48.30
C LEU A 692 -36.20 -37.12 47.54
N LEU A 693 -35.70 -37.48 46.36
CA LEU A 693 -36.23 -38.53 45.50
C LEU A 693 -36.38 -39.86 46.25
N GLY A 694 -37.58 -40.44 46.18
CA GLY A 694 -37.99 -41.62 46.97
C GLY A 694 -38.63 -41.29 48.32
N PHE A 695 -38.61 -40.02 48.74
CA PHE A 695 -39.19 -39.49 49.97
C PHE A 695 -40.07 -38.25 49.65
N GLU A 696 -40.09 -37.23 50.51
CA GLU A 696 -40.90 -36.01 50.34
C GLU A 696 -40.02 -34.78 50.00
N SER A 697 -40.65 -33.69 49.55
CA SER A 697 -39.96 -32.43 49.23
C SER A 697 -39.42 -31.72 50.49
N PHE A 698 -38.36 -30.93 50.34
CA PHE A 698 -37.82 -30.16 51.48
C PHE A 698 -38.72 -28.95 51.83
N SER A 699 -38.62 -28.50 53.08
CA SER A 699 -39.33 -27.31 53.57
C SER A 699 -38.41 -26.07 53.56
N GLU A 700 -38.74 -25.07 52.74
CA GLU A 700 -37.97 -23.81 52.67
C GLU A 700 -38.37 -22.86 53.81
N LEU A 701 -37.40 -22.47 54.65
CA LEU A 701 -37.59 -21.48 55.70
C LEU A 701 -36.26 -20.80 56.08
N ASN A 702 -36.21 -19.46 56.05
CA ASN A 702 -35.03 -18.64 56.37
C ASN A 702 -33.81 -18.89 55.45
N ASN A 703 -34.00 -18.88 54.12
CA ASN A 703 -32.95 -19.11 53.12
C ASN A 703 -32.23 -20.47 53.28
N GLN A 704 -32.99 -21.53 53.58
CA GLN A 704 -32.52 -22.91 53.63
C GLN A 704 -33.70 -23.88 53.47
N PHE A 705 -33.47 -25.03 52.84
CA PHE A 705 -34.42 -26.13 52.65
C PHE A 705 -34.18 -27.22 53.71
N ASN A 706 -35.18 -27.67 54.47
CA ASN A 706 -34.99 -28.63 55.57
C ASN A 706 -35.83 -29.91 55.47
N PHE A 707 -35.24 -31.03 55.90
CA PHE A 707 -35.80 -32.39 55.92
C PHE A 707 -35.12 -33.22 57.05
N SER A 708 -35.80 -34.12 57.77
CA SER A 708 -35.16 -34.95 58.83
C SER A 708 -35.36 -36.45 58.61
N LEU A 709 -34.28 -37.24 58.80
CA LEU A 709 -34.21 -38.68 58.53
C LEU A 709 -33.75 -39.47 59.77
N ASN A 710 -34.01 -40.78 59.82
CA ASN A 710 -33.58 -41.68 60.91
C ASN A 710 -32.77 -42.86 60.36
N THR A 711 -31.66 -43.23 60.99
CA THR A 711 -30.74 -44.24 60.44
C THR A 711 -31.18 -45.69 60.63
N ASN A 712 -32.29 -45.94 61.36
CA ASN A 712 -32.94 -47.26 61.35
C ASN A 712 -33.66 -47.56 60.02
N SER A 713 -33.87 -46.56 59.15
CA SER A 713 -34.43 -46.74 57.81
C SER A 713 -33.45 -47.39 56.81
N LEU A 714 -32.23 -47.71 57.26
CA LEU A 714 -31.06 -47.95 56.44
C LEU A 714 -30.38 -49.28 56.82
N VAL A 715 -29.76 -49.96 55.87
CA VAL A 715 -29.05 -51.24 56.06
C VAL A 715 -27.57 -51.03 56.44
N GLN A 716 -26.92 -52.08 56.94
CA GLN A 716 -25.46 -52.08 57.14
C GLN A 716 -24.76 -52.24 55.78
N GLY A 717 -23.70 -51.47 55.56
CA GLY A 717 -23.24 -51.14 54.21
C GLY A 717 -23.91 -49.85 53.71
N ILE A 718 -23.77 -49.57 52.41
CA ILE A 718 -24.08 -48.26 51.82
C ILE A 718 -25.55 -48.17 51.37
N ASN A 719 -26.18 -47.03 51.66
CA ASN A 719 -27.57 -46.68 51.30
C ASN A 719 -27.57 -45.41 50.45
N VAL A 720 -28.51 -45.24 49.50
CA VAL A 720 -28.50 -44.17 48.48
C VAL A 720 -29.67 -43.20 48.66
N LEU A 721 -29.41 -41.89 48.60
CA LEU A 721 -30.38 -40.82 48.89
C LEU A 721 -30.18 -39.61 47.94
N THR A 722 -31.07 -39.42 46.96
CA THR A 722 -30.93 -38.35 45.96
C THR A 722 -31.79 -37.14 46.25
N ILE A 723 -31.17 -35.97 46.36
CA ILE A 723 -31.81 -34.67 46.44
C ILE A 723 -31.70 -34.02 45.05
N PHE A 724 -32.80 -33.58 44.43
CA PHE A 724 -32.74 -32.88 43.15
C PHE A 724 -33.12 -31.41 43.34
N ALA A 725 -32.23 -30.49 42.92
CA ALA A 725 -32.48 -29.06 42.89
C ALA A 725 -32.31 -28.50 41.47
N GLN A 726 -33.28 -27.68 41.02
CA GLN A 726 -33.21 -27.06 39.70
C GLN A 726 -33.86 -25.67 39.65
N ILE A 727 -33.24 -24.80 38.87
CA ILE A 727 -33.77 -23.52 38.38
C ILE A 727 -33.05 -23.18 37.06
N ASN A 728 -33.62 -22.32 36.21
CA ASN A 728 -33.05 -22.02 34.89
C ASN A 728 -31.86 -21.04 34.94
N ASN A 729 -31.02 -21.06 33.89
CA ASN A 729 -29.81 -20.24 33.74
C ASN A 729 -28.76 -20.49 34.85
N TYR A 730 -28.74 -21.71 35.34
CA TYR A 730 -28.03 -22.20 36.52
C TYR A 730 -28.04 -23.72 36.34
N GLN A 731 -26.92 -24.42 36.45
CA GLN A 731 -26.92 -25.88 36.18
C GLN A 731 -27.89 -26.61 37.12
N ALA A 732 -28.67 -27.57 36.59
CA ALA A 732 -29.59 -28.36 37.39
C ALA A 732 -28.79 -29.32 38.29
N GLN A 733 -28.75 -29.05 39.60
CA GLN A 733 -27.95 -29.79 40.56
C GLN A 733 -28.72 -30.99 41.12
N THR A 734 -28.47 -32.15 40.53
CA THR A 734 -28.77 -33.42 41.20
C THR A 734 -27.74 -33.67 42.28
N PHE A 735 -28.15 -34.24 43.41
CA PHE A 735 -27.32 -34.40 44.59
C PHE A 735 -27.61 -35.72 45.29
N GLN A 736 -26.90 -36.77 44.87
CA GLN A 736 -27.06 -38.11 45.42
C GLN A 736 -26.04 -38.36 46.52
N PHE A 737 -26.43 -38.28 47.80
CA PHE A 737 -25.57 -38.65 48.92
C PHE A 737 -25.90 -40.06 49.44
N PHE A 738 -25.08 -40.57 50.36
CA PHE A 738 -25.14 -41.95 50.83
C PHE A 738 -24.92 -42.05 52.35
N ILE A 739 -25.24 -43.20 52.96
CA ILE A 739 -24.99 -43.48 54.40
C ILE A 739 -24.46 -44.91 54.59
N ASN A 740 -23.41 -45.09 55.41
CA ASN A 740 -22.69 -46.37 55.63
C ASN A 740 -22.45 -46.68 57.13
N ILE A 741 -22.05 -47.93 57.47
CA ILE A 741 -21.93 -48.45 58.85
C ILE A 741 -20.72 -49.44 58.95
N GLU A 742 -19.71 -49.20 59.82
CA GLU A 742 -18.30 -49.68 59.61
C GLU A 742 -17.54 -50.36 60.81
N GLU A 743 -16.23 -50.66 60.62
CA GLU A 743 -15.28 -51.40 61.53
C GLU A 743 -14.23 -50.50 62.26
N ARG A 744 -13.25 -51.09 62.99
CA ARG A 744 -12.10 -50.38 63.61
C ARG A 744 -10.85 -50.38 62.72
N ALA A 745 -10.39 -49.18 62.35
CA ALA A 745 -9.38 -48.97 61.31
C ALA A 745 -7.91 -48.81 61.77
N THR A 746 -7.00 -48.83 60.78
CA THR A 746 -5.53 -48.68 60.88
C THR A 746 -5.01 -47.83 59.72
N THR A 747 -3.84 -47.22 59.91
CA THR A 747 -3.13 -46.46 58.86
C THR A 747 -1.78 -47.10 58.51
N LEU A 748 -1.43 -47.05 57.23
CA LEU A 748 -0.09 -47.34 56.72
C LEU A 748 0.29 -46.18 55.78
N GLN A 749 1.36 -45.47 56.11
CA GLN A 749 1.95 -44.43 55.26
C GLN A 749 3.26 -44.96 54.68
N LEU A 750 3.40 -44.93 53.35
CA LEU A 750 4.66 -45.11 52.66
C LEU A 750 5.29 -43.75 52.37
N PHE A 751 6.61 -43.71 52.32
CA PHE A 751 7.41 -42.63 51.76
C PHE A 751 8.44 -43.22 50.80
N VAL A 752 8.64 -42.58 49.66
CA VAL A 752 9.76 -42.85 48.76
C VAL A 752 10.48 -41.53 48.53
N ASP A 753 11.78 -41.50 48.83
CA ASP A 753 12.65 -40.32 48.78
C ASP A 753 12.10 -39.12 49.54
N THR A 754 11.60 -39.42 50.76
CA THR A 754 10.93 -38.51 51.71
C THR A 754 9.56 -37.97 51.27
N ILE A 755 9.13 -38.22 50.03
CA ILE A 755 7.79 -37.90 49.54
C ILE A 755 6.83 -38.98 50.05
N GLN A 756 5.78 -38.59 50.78
CA GLN A 756 4.74 -39.55 51.17
C GLN A 756 4.01 -40.05 49.92
N LYS A 757 3.86 -41.37 49.81
CA LYS A 757 3.12 -42.03 48.74
C LYS A 757 1.72 -42.45 49.21
N ILE A 758 0.84 -42.76 48.26
CA ILE A 758 -0.46 -43.45 48.46
C ILE A 758 -0.44 -44.83 47.77
N PRO A 759 -1.33 -45.78 48.13
CA PRO A 759 -1.34 -47.10 47.50
C PRO A 759 -1.61 -47.01 46.01
N SER A 760 -0.94 -47.86 45.24
CA SER A 760 -0.94 -47.84 43.77
C SER A 760 -0.31 -46.58 43.14
N ASP A 761 0.46 -45.79 43.90
CA ASP A 761 1.34 -44.78 43.31
C ASP A 761 2.34 -45.43 42.36
N THR A 762 2.39 -44.92 41.13
CA THR A 762 3.51 -45.13 40.22
C THR A 762 4.64 -44.16 40.56
N ILE A 763 5.86 -44.71 40.62
CA ILE A 763 7.11 -44.00 40.85
C ILE A 763 7.88 -44.11 39.54
N ASN A 764 7.56 -43.23 38.59
CA ASN A 764 8.35 -43.03 37.39
C ASN A 764 9.76 -42.60 37.80
N THR A 765 10.75 -43.31 37.29
CA THR A 765 12.16 -43.15 37.64
C THR A 765 12.99 -43.62 36.45
N GLN A 766 14.14 -43.01 36.21
CA GLN A 766 14.96 -43.39 35.08
C GLN A 766 15.84 -44.59 35.40
N PHE A 767 16.28 -45.27 34.35
CA PHE A 767 17.34 -46.27 34.45
C PHE A 767 18.62 -45.69 35.08
N ASP A 768 19.15 -46.40 36.08
CA ASP A 768 20.33 -46.07 36.89
C ASP A 768 20.14 -44.97 37.97
N GLU A 769 18.94 -44.87 38.55
CA GLU A 769 18.62 -44.05 39.73
C GLU A 769 18.56 -44.86 41.05
N ILE A 770 18.45 -44.18 42.20
CA ILE A 770 18.39 -44.79 43.54
C ILE A 770 17.21 -44.22 44.33
N LEU A 771 16.37 -45.11 44.85
CA LEU A 771 15.15 -44.79 45.59
C LEU A 771 15.23 -45.21 47.07
N ASN A 772 14.64 -44.41 47.97
CA ASN A 772 14.71 -44.62 49.43
C ASN A 772 13.33 -44.78 50.06
N ILE A 773 12.98 -46.02 50.42
CA ILE A 773 11.64 -46.47 50.82
C ILE A 773 11.51 -46.50 52.35
N THR A 774 10.43 -45.95 52.92
CA THR A 774 10.17 -45.86 54.37
C THR A 774 8.69 -46.03 54.73
N VAL A 775 8.36 -46.82 55.75
CA VAL A 775 6.98 -47.18 56.15
C VAL A 775 6.64 -46.79 57.59
N LEU A 776 5.43 -46.26 57.81
CA LEU A 776 4.80 -46.03 59.12
C LEU A 776 3.49 -46.81 59.22
N TYR A 777 3.37 -47.79 60.12
CA TYR A 777 2.13 -48.55 60.36
C TYR A 777 1.58 -48.26 61.77
N ARG A 778 0.28 -47.89 61.89
CA ARG A 778 -0.30 -47.32 63.12
C ARG A 778 -1.78 -47.68 63.35
N ASP A 779 -2.20 -47.68 64.63
CA ASP A 779 -3.63 -47.63 65.01
C ASP A 779 -4.21 -46.25 64.63
N GLU A 780 -5.36 -46.22 63.96
CA GLU A 780 -5.93 -44.99 63.40
C GLU A 780 -6.62 -44.10 64.44
N ASN A 781 -7.16 -44.70 65.50
CA ASN A 781 -7.90 -43.99 66.54
C ASN A 781 -6.97 -43.34 67.58
N THR A 782 -5.70 -43.77 67.64
CA THR A 782 -4.71 -43.34 68.62
C THR A 782 -3.40 -42.82 68.00
N ASN A 783 -3.19 -43.02 66.70
CA ASN A 783 -2.00 -42.64 65.94
C ASN A 783 -0.67 -43.19 66.52
N THR A 784 -0.74 -44.30 67.28
CA THR A 784 0.45 -44.96 67.82
C THR A 784 1.02 -45.99 66.85
N HIS A 785 2.34 -45.98 66.66
CA HIS A 785 3.07 -46.95 65.84
C HIS A 785 2.87 -48.39 66.34
N ILE A 786 2.53 -49.29 65.42
CA ILE A 786 2.35 -50.72 65.69
C ILE A 786 3.74 -51.39 65.60
N ASN A 787 4.41 -51.44 66.75
CA ASN A 787 5.75 -52.04 66.93
C ASN A 787 5.70 -53.55 66.67
N GLY A 788 6.76 -54.11 66.05
CA GLY A 788 6.88 -55.55 65.84
C GLY A 788 5.83 -56.13 64.88
N ALA A 789 5.31 -55.32 63.96
CA ALA A 789 4.60 -55.82 62.80
C ALA A 789 5.61 -56.38 61.78
N ASN A 790 5.26 -57.47 61.09
CA ASN A 790 6.05 -57.90 59.94
C ASN A 790 5.79 -56.88 58.81
N VAL A 791 6.85 -56.20 58.34
CA VAL A 791 6.80 -55.26 57.21
C VAL A 791 7.85 -55.67 56.17
N GLU A 792 7.38 -56.09 55.00
CA GLU A 792 8.18 -56.69 53.93
C GLU A 792 7.89 -56.01 52.60
N LEU A 793 8.92 -55.78 51.77
CA LEU A 793 8.82 -55.39 50.37
C LEU A 793 8.95 -56.68 49.55
N LEU A 794 7.80 -57.25 49.17
CA LEU A 794 7.72 -58.59 48.58
C LEU A 794 8.60 -58.69 47.32
N GLY A 795 9.40 -59.76 47.24
CA GLY A 795 10.38 -59.99 46.18
C GLY A 795 11.78 -59.39 46.44
N ILE A 796 11.87 -58.29 47.20
CA ILE A 796 13.15 -57.59 47.48
C ILE A 796 13.68 -57.91 48.89
N GLY A 797 12.83 -57.87 49.91
CA GLY A 797 13.19 -58.25 51.29
C GLY A 797 12.50 -57.47 52.41
N PHE A 798 12.87 -57.77 53.65
CA PHE A 798 12.32 -57.11 54.84
C PHE A 798 12.85 -55.68 55.02
N LEU A 799 11.98 -54.77 55.45
CA LEU A 799 12.37 -53.42 55.83
C LEU A 799 12.96 -53.42 57.25
N ASN A 800 13.97 -52.60 57.50
CA ASN A 800 14.63 -52.52 58.79
C ASN A 800 13.80 -51.69 59.78
N GLU A 801 13.30 -52.31 60.86
CA GLU A 801 12.59 -51.59 61.92
C GLU A 801 13.53 -50.63 62.66
N SER A 802 13.10 -49.39 62.78
CA SER A 802 13.66 -48.37 63.67
C SER A 802 12.54 -47.79 64.52
N SER A 803 12.86 -47.11 65.62
CA SER A 803 11.92 -46.79 66.74
C SER A 803 10.60 -46.05 66.43
N LYS A 804 10.33 -45.66 65.17
CA LYS A 804 9.05 -45.12 64.68
C LYS A 804 8.68 -45.55 63.25
N GLN A 805 9.55 -46.25 62.51
CA GLN A 805 9.44 -46.46 61.06
C GLN A 805 10.29 -47.64 60.57
N TYR A 806 9.93 -48.24 59.43
CA TYR A 806 10.69 -49.31 58.77
C TYR A 806 11.32 -48.77 57.46
N ASN A 807 12.53 -49.18 57.03
CA ASN A 807 13.14 -48.67 55.77
C ASN A 807 14.04 -49.63 54.95
N ILE A 808 14.24 -49.30 53.67
CA ILE A 808 15.12 -49.95 52.69
C ILE A 808 15.51 -48.97 51.55
N SER A 809 16.63 -49.19 50.85
CA SER A 809 17.02 -48.44 49.63
C SER A 809 17.16 -49.38 48.44
N LEU A 810 16.85 -48.91 47.23
CA LEU A 810 16.72 -49.69 46.00
C LEU A 810 17.40 -48.95 44.83
N ALA A 811 18.00 -49.68 43.87
CA ALA A 811 18.60 -49.10 42.66
C ALA A 811 17.85 -49.58 41.41
N THR A 812 17.48 -48.68 40.51
CA THR A 812 16.58 -48.99 39.37
C THR A 812 17.27 -49.82 38.29
N ASN A 813 18.60 -49.79 38.22
CA ASN A 813 19.40 -50.70 37.39
C ASN A 813 19.32 -52.19 37.79
N SER A 814 18.65 -52.51 38.91
CA SER A 814 18.38 -53.88 39.38
C SER A 814 16.93 -54.32 39.17
N LEU A 815 16.15 -53.48 38.51
CA LEU A 815 14.77 -53.71 38.07
C LEU A 815 14.73 -53.98 36.56
N GLU A 816 13.62 -54.50 36.05
CA GLU A 816 13.35 -54.59 34.60
C GLU A 816 12.85 -53.22 34.08
N LYS A 817 12.81 -52.99 32.76
CA LYS A 817 12.23 -51.74 32.21
C LYS A 817 10.71 -51.75 32.33
N GLY A 818 10.10 -50.58 32.41
CA GLY A 818 8.65 -50.43 32.59
C GLY A 818 8.20 -50.75 34.03
N ILE A 819 6.92 -51.12 34.20
CA ILE A 819 6.29 -51.24 35.51
C ILE A 819 6.77 -52.47 36.30
N ASN A 820 7.54 -52.21 37.36
CA ASN A 820 7.90 -53.18 38.39
C ASN A 820 6.91 -53.08 39.56
N ILE A 821 6.10 -54.13 39.76
CA ILE A 821 5.08 -54.15 40.82
C ILE A 821 5.72 -54.53 42.17
N LEU A 822 5.93 -53.56 43.05
CA LEU A 822 6.45 -53.82 44.40
C LEU A 822 5.36 -53.68 45.46
N THR A 823 5.12 -54.75 46.22
CA THR A 823 4.05 -54.77 47.23
C THR A 823 4.63 -54.78 48.64
N ILE A 824 4.31 -53.75 49.42
CA ILE A 824 4.58 -53.72 50.85
C ILE A 824 3.42 -54.38 51.59
N PHE A 825 3.74 -55.24 52.56
CA PHE A 825 2.73 -55.92 53.37
C PHE A 825 2.99 -55.71 54.86
N ALA A 826 2.00 -55.15 55.58
CA ALA A 826 2.02 -55.02 57.04
C ALA A 826 0.75 -55.64 57.66
N GLN A 827 0.93 -56.47 58.68
CA GLN A 827 -0.18 -57.17 59.34
C GLN A 827 0.03 -57.36 60.85
N LEU A 828 -1.06 -57.26 61.61
CA LEU A 828 -1.16 -57.68 63.01
C LEU A 828 -2.62 -58.03 63.35
N ASN A 829 -2.85 -59.08 64.14
CA ASN A 829 -4.21 -59.54 64.48
C ASN A 829 -5.00 -58.55 65.34
N GLY A 830 -6.33 -58.53 65.16
CA GLY A 830 -7.26 -57.64 65.89
C GLY A 830 -7.34 -56.22 65.33
N PHE A 831 -6.62 -55.97 64.25
CA PHE A 831 -6.55 -54.74 63.48
C PHE A 831 -6.77 -55.05 62.00
N GLN A 832 -7.24 -54.08 61.22
CA GLN A 832 -7.24 -54.23 59.77
C GLN A 832 -5.80 -54.31 59.26
N HIS A 833 -5.49 -55.35 58.48
CA HIS A 833 -4.20 -55.46 57.79
C HIS A 833 -4.09 -54.37 56.73
N LYS A 834 -2.86 -54.01 56.34
CA LYS A 834 -2.61 -53.05 55.25
C LYS A 834 -1.55 -53.59 54.32
N THR A 835 -1.98 -53.99 53.13
CA THR A 835 -1.13 -53.96 51.95
C THR A 835 -0.91 -52.50 51.54
N PHE A 836 0.22 -52.24 50.89
CA PHE A 836 0.52 -50.99 50.24
C PHE A 836 1.35 -51.30 49.00
N GLN A 837 0.67 -51.39 47.86
CA GLN A 837 1.34 -51.60 46.58
C GLN A 837 1.88 -50.27 46.06
N ILE A 838 3.02 -50.32 45.37
CA ILE A 838 3.52 -49.26 44.51
C ILE A 838 3.99 -49.89 43.20
N PHE A 839 3.94 -49.08 42.15
CA PHE A 839 4.58 -49.39 40.88
C PHE A 839 5.87 -48.58 40.80
N ILE A 840 6.95 -49.17 40.32
CA ILE A 840 8.16 -48.43 39.98
C ILE A 840 8.33 -48.59 38.47
N ASP A 841 8.06 -47.51 37.75
CA ASP A 841 8.09 -47.50 36.29
C ASP A 841 9.48 -47.03 35.86
N VAL A 842 10.24 -47.94 35.26
CA VAL A 842 11.66 -47.71 34.96
C VAL A 842 11.78 -47.29 33.50
N ASP A 843 11.69 -45.98 33.30
CA ASP A 843 11.80 -45.30 32.02
C ASP A 843 13.23 -45.31 31.48
N ASP A 844 13.36 -45.29 30.15
CA ASP A 844 14.64 -44.98 29.50
C ASP A 844 15.05 -43.52 29.77
N ARG A 845 16.37 -43.27 29.81
CA ARG A 845 16.92 -41.97 30.21
C ARG A 845 16.57 -40.89 29.19
N ASN A 846 16.14 -39.73 29.68
CA ASN A 846 15.80 -38.60 28.81
C ASN A 846 17.04 -38.06 28.08
N VAL A 847 16.87 -37.78 26.78
CA VAL A 847 17.89 -37.15 25.93
C VAL A 847 17.50 -35.74 25.52
N GLU A 848 18.49 -35.01 25.03
CA GLU A 848 18.33 -33.80 24.24
C GLU A 848 19.03 -34.01 22.89
N LEU A 849 18.31 -33.77 21.81
CA LEU A 849 18.81 -33.79 20.43
C LEU A 849 18.83 -32.35 19.93
N LEU A 850 19.96 -31.91 19.39
CA LEU A 850 20.12 -30.58 18.80
C LEU A 850 20.40 -30.72 17.30
N LEU A 851 19.68 -29.96 16.47
CA LEU A 851 19.86 -29.89 15.02
C LEU A 851 20.64 -28.64 14.61
N TYR A 852 21.63 -28.82 13.74
CA TYR A 852 22.32 -27.76 13.01
C TYR A 852 22.29 -28.05 11.51
N VAL A 853 21.87 -27.07 10.70
CA VAL A 853 21.96 -27.15 9.22
C VAL A 853 22.88 -26.03 8.73
N ASN A 854 23.89 -26.39 7.94
CA ASN A 854 24.95 -25.48 7.48
C ASN A 854 25.66 -24.69 8.60
N GLY A 855 25.61 -25.20 9.84
CA GLY A 855 26.20 -24.60 11.04
C GLY A 855 25.27 -23.68 11.84
N PHE A 856 24.05 -23.41 11.36
CA PHE A 856 23.01 -22.71 12.12
C PHE A 856 22.17 -23.71 12.89
N GLN A 857 21.91 -23.46 14.17
CA GLN A 857 20.99 -24.29 14.94
C GLN A 857 19.56 -24.07 14.44
N LEU A 858 18.81 -25.16 14.24
CA LEU A 858 17.37 -25.11 13.96
C LEU A 858 16.59 -25.75 15.11
N ASN A 859 15.37 -25.26 15.31
CA ASN A 859 14.36 -25.87 16.16
C ASN A 859 13.46 -26.83 15.36
N ASP A 860 12.60 -27.57 16.06
CA ASP A 860 11.59 -28.42 15.44
C ASP A 860 10.59 -27.59 14.62
N SER A 861 10.19 -28.13 13.47
CA SER A 861 9.31 -27.51 12.47
C SER A 861 9.82 -26.19 11.83
N GLU A 862 11.11 -25.85 11.94
CA GLU A 862 11.69 -24.71 11.22
C GLU A 862 12.02 -25.04 9.74
N THR A 863 11.94 -24.02 8.87
CA THR A 863 12.25 -24.13 7.43
C THR A 863 13.60 -23.52 7.10
N VAL A 864 14.41 -24.25 6.33
CA VAL A 864 15.64 -23.74 5.70
C VAL A 864 15.48 -23.73 4.18
N GLN A 865 15.77 -22.59 3.55
CA GLN A 865 15.83 -22.46 2.08
C GLN A 865 17.21 -22.87 1.57
N VAL A 866 17.24 -23.52 0.39
CA VAL A 866 18.47 -23.94 -0.31
C VAL A 866 18.27 -23.85 -1.82
N GLU A 867 19.31 -23.49 -2.57
CA GLU A 867 19.20 -23.46 -4.03
C GLU A 867 19.50 -24.83 -4.66
N ILE A 868 18.96 -25.09 -5.87
CA ILE A 868 19.27 -26.29 -6.66
C ILE A 868 20.80 -26.44 -6.86
N ASP A 869 21.32 -27.66 -6.95
CA ASP A 869 22.75 -28.01 -6.98
C ASP A 869 23.60 -27.58 -5.77
N GLU A 870 23.02 -27.07 -4.67
CA GLU A 870 23.75 -26.86 -3.40
C GLU A 870 23.73 -28.10 -2.51
N ASN A 871 24.69 -28.17 -1.57
CA ASN A 871 24.78 -29.24 -0.57
C ASN A 871 24.46 -28.69 0.83
N LEU A 872 23.63 -29.39 1.59
CA LEU A 872 23.37 -29.10 3.00
C LEU A 872 24.22 -30.02 3.89
N ASN A 873 24.99 -29.44 4.81
CA ASN A 873 25.61 -30.18 5.90
C ASN A 873 24.66 -30.20 7.11
N ILE A 874 24.02 -31.34 7.34
CA ILE A 874 23.17 -31.59 8.50
C ILE A 874 24.05 -32.20 9.58
N THR A 875 24.03 -31.60 10.78
CA THR A 875 24.82 -32.04 11.93
C THR A 875 23.92 -32.06 13.16
N THR A 876 23.98 -33.14 13.94
CA THR A 876 23.24 -33.25 15.20
C THR A 876 24.13 -33.60 16.38
N ILE A 877 23.68 -33.24 17.58
CA ILE A 877 24.34 -33.57 18.84
C ILE A 877 23.29 -34.21 19.75
N LEU A 878 23.59 -35.39 20.29
CA LEU A 878 22.74 -36.10 21.24
C LEU A 878 23.41 -36.09 22.62
N THR A 879 22.67 -35.71 23.66
CA THR A 879 23.17 -35.60 25.05
C THR A 879 22.19 -36.25 26.04
N ASP A 880 22.70 -36.71 27.18
CA ASP A 880 21.88 -37.03 28.35
C ASP A 880 21.32 -35.72 28.94
N LYS A 881 19.99 -35.63 29.10
CA LYS A 881 19.28 -34.39 29.47
C LYS A 881 19.52 -33.95 30.91
N ILE A 882 20.03 -34.83 31.78
CA ILE A 882 20.27 -34.56 33.21
C ILE A 882 21.75 -34.28 33.47
N LEU A 883 22.64 -35.00 32.80
CA LEU A 883 24.09 -34.91 32.95
C LEU A 883 24.76 -33.92 31.97
N GLY A 884 24.08 -33.56 30.88
CA GLY A 884 24.62 -32.74 29.79
C GLY A 884 25.76 -33.41 29.02
N SER A 885 25.95 -34.72 29.21
CA SER A 885 27.04 -35.48 28.60
C SER A 885 26.66 -36.00 27.22
N TYR A 886 27.56 -35.82 26.25
CA TYR A 886 27.43 -36.37 24.90
C TYR A 886 27.23 -37.89 24.90
N LEU A 887 26.29 -38.37 24.09
CA LEU A 887 25.96 -39.77 23.92
C LEU A 887 26.57 -40.30 22.61
N SER A 888 27.57 -41.16 22.77
CA SER A 888 28.33 -41.82 21.69
C SER A 888 27.74 -43.20 21.39
N GLY A 889 27.87 -43.65 20.14
CA GLY A 889 27.33 -44.93 19.65
C GLY A 889 25.83 -44.94 19.35
N ALA A 890 25.16 -43.79 19.33
CA ALA A 890 23.76 -43.68 18.92
C ALA A 890 23.57 -43.95 17.42
N SER A 891 22.44 -44.56 17.05
CA SER A 891 22.01 -44.70 15.67
C SER A 891 21.14 -43.49 15.32
N ILE A 892 21.65 -42.58 14.49
CA ILE A 892 20.89 -41.41 14.01
C ILE A 892 20.68 -41.52 12.50
N GLU A 893 19.42 -41.45 12.09
CA GLU A 893 18.98 -41.54 10.69
C GLU A 893 18.26 -40.26 10.26
N LEU A 894 18.52 -39.85 9.03
CA LEU A 894 17.71 -38.90 8.27
C LEU A 894 16.73 -39.72 7.43
N LEU A 895 15.48 -39.84 7.91
CA LEU A 895 14.53 -40.84 7.42
C LEU A 895 14.30 -40.71 5.91
N GLY A 896 14.46 -41.84 5.20
CA GLY A 896 14.34 -41.91 3.74
C GLY A 896 15.60 -41.50 2.96
N ILE A 897 16.63 -40.95 3.61
CA ILE A 897 17.87 -40.49 2.97
C ILE A 897 19.09 -41.30 3.44
N GLY A 898 19.29 -41.49 4.75
CA GLY A 898 20.37 -42.32 5.28
C GLY A 898 20.90 -41.93 6.67
N THR A 899 21.89 -42.68 7.15
CA THR A 899 22.43 -42.53 8.52
C THR A 899 23.55 -41.50 8.64
N LEU A 900 23.60 -40.83 9.79
CA LEU A 900 24.62 -39.83 10.13
C LEU A 900 25.87 -40.50 10.71
N ASN A 901 27.04 -39.95 10.41
CA ASN A 901 28.35 -40.47 10.81
C ASN A 901 28.85 -39.78 12.08
N GLU A 902 29.26 -40.57 13.08
CA GLU A 902 29.80 -40.04 14.34
C GLU A 902 31.24 -39.53 14.17
N THR A 903 31.46 -38.23 14.40
CA THR A 903 32.80 -37.61 14.41
C THR A 903 32.86 -36.46 15.43
N LEU A 904 33.92 -36.42 16.26
CA LEU A 904 34.21 -35.29 17.16
C LEU A 904 33.04 -34.86 18.09
N ASN A 905 32.33 -35.82 18.67
CA ASN A 905 31.17 -35.61 19.57
C ASN A 905 29.94 -34.98 18.89
N GLN A 906 29.76 -35.24 17.59
CA GLN A 906 28.58 -34.87 16.80
C GLN A 906 28.35 -35.93 15.71
N TYR A 907 27.13 -35.97 15.17
CA TYR A 907 26.72 -36.84 14.07
C TYR A 907 26.51 -35.99 12.82
N ASN A 908 26.97 -36.41 11.64
CA ASN A 908 26.78 -35.62 10.42
C ASN A 908 26.45 -36.42 9.15
N ILE A 909 25.70 -35.77 8.27
CA ILE A 909 25.43 -36.20 6.89
C ILE A 909 25.46 -34.97 5.99
N THR A 910 25.95 -35.13 4.76
CA THR A 910 25.86 -34.11 3.72
C THR A 910 24.95 -34.63 2.62
N ILE A 911 23.91 -33.88 2.30
CA ILE A 911 22.92 -34.20 1.26
C ILE A 911 22.96 -33.14 0.17
N GLY A 912 22.63 -33.48 -1.07
CA GLY A 912 22.42 -32.50 -2.13
C GLY A 912 20.96 -32.03 -2.15
N SER A 913 20.70 -30.79 -2.55
CA SER A 913 19.35 -30.33 -2.92
C SER A 913 18.73 -31.14 -4.07
N ASN A 914 19.58 -31.86 -4.81
CA ASN A 914 19.19 -32.72 -5.94
C ASN A 914 18.75 -34.13 -5.50
N ASP A 915 18.89 -34.45 -4.20
CA ASP A 915 18.30 -35.63 -3.56
C ASP A 915 16.86 -35.34 -3.06
N LEU A 916 16.33 -34.14 -3.35
CA LEU A 916 15.07 -33.58 -2.86
C LEU A 916 14.21 -33.05 -4.04
N GLU A 917 12.91 -32.86 -3.81
CA GLU A 917 11.99 -32.27 -4.80
C GLU A 917 12.00 -30.73 -4.76
N LEU A 918 11.52 -30.08 -5.84
CA LEU A 918 11.42 -28.62 -5.91
C LEU A 918 10.26 -28.11 -5.04
N GLY A 919 10.54 -27.18 -4.13
CA GLY A 919 9.59 -26.70 -3.12
C GLY A 919 9.89 -27.28 -1.73
N ILE A 920 8.88 -27.37 -0.87
CA ILE A 920 9.02 -27.76 0.54
C ILE A 920 9.12 -29.28 0.67
N ASN A 921 10.25 -29.75 1.19
CA ASN A 921 10.50 -31.15 1.55
C ASN A 921 10.39 -31.31 3.07
N ILE A 922 9.65 -32.31 3.53
CA ILE A 922 9.51 -32.64 4.96
C ILE A 922 10.62 -33.61 5.35
N ILE A 923 11.54 -33.18 6.21
CA ILE A 923 12.70 -33.98 6.63
C ILE A 923 12.52 -34.36 8.10
N ASN A 924 12.76 -35.62 8.41
CA ASN A 924 12.66 -36.15 9.78
C ASN A 924 13.99 -36.78 10.17
N ILE A 925 14.55 -36.34 11.29
CA ILE A 925 15.68 -37.01 11.94
C ILE A 925 15.11 -37.90 13.04
N PHE A 926 15.64 -39.11 13.17
CA PHE A 926 15.35 -40.04 14.25
C PHE A 926 16.65 -40.54 14.88
N ALA A 927 16.78 -40.41 16.20
CA ALA A 927 17.93 -40.81 16.99
C ALA A 927 17.51 -41.84 18.05
N GLN A 928 18.20 -42.99 18.08
CA GLN A 928 17.98 -44.04 19.06
C GLN A 928 19.30 -44.51 19.70
N LEU A 929 19.27 -44.83 20.99
CA LEU A 929 20.37 -45.44 21.74
C LEU A 929 19.80 -46.28 22.87
N ASN A 930 20.29 -47.50 23.05
CA ASN A 930 19.77 -48.41 24.08
C ASN A 930 19.83 -47.78 25.48
N ASN A 931 18.72 -47.83 26.21
CA ASN A 931 18.53 -47.26 27.56
C ASN A 931 18.37 -45.74 27.61
N TYR A 932 18.11 -45.12 26.45
CA TYR A 932 17.82 -43.71 26.28
C TYR A 932 16.58 -43.55 25.39
N GLN A 933 15.72 -42.59 25.73
CA GLN A 933 14.49 -42.32 24.98
C GLN A 933 14.80 -41.98 23.52
N PRO A 934 14.10 -42.58 22.53
CA PRO A 934 14.19 -42.14 21.15
C PRO A 934 13.83 -40.66 21.02
N SER A 935 14.52 -39.96 20.12
CA SER A 935 14.32 -38.53 19.90
C SER A 935 14.31 -38.21 18.41
N SER A 936 13.33 -37.40 18.00
CA SER A 936 13.19 -36.93 16.63
C SER A 936 13.11 -35.41 16.55
N ILE A 937 13.47 -34.88 15.39
CA ILE A 937 13.24 -33.49 14.98
C ILE A 937 12.72 -33.54 13.55
N GLN A 938 11.57 -32.90 13.31
CA GLN A 938 11.09 -32.56 11.98
C GLN A 938 11.61 -31.17 11.61
N PHE A 939 12.02 -30.99 10.36
CA PHE A 939 12.33 -29.67 9.80
C PHE A 939 12.05 -29.67 8.29
N PHE A 940 11.93 -28.49 7.71
CA PHE A 940 11.58 -28.35 6.30
C PHE A 940 12.78 -27.86 5.49
N ILE A 941 13.04 -28.48 4.33
CA ILE A 941 13.99 -27.95 3.35
C ILE A 941 13.20 -27.47 2.14
N GLU A 942 13.15 -26.16 1.94
CA GLU A 942 12.57 -25.57 0.74
C GLU A 942 13.66 -25.43 -0.34
N VAL A 943 13.60 -26.30 -1.36
CA VAL A 943 14.50 -26.24 -2.52
C VAL A 943 13.95 -25.22 -3.50
N VAL A 944 14.63 -24.09 -3.64
CA VAL A 944 14.25 -22.98 -4.53
C VAL A 944 15.09 -22.97 -5.80
N LYS A 945 14.53 -22.44 -6.90
CA LYS A 945 15.33 -22.12 -8.10
C LYS A 945 16.37 -21.06 -7.75
N LYS A 946 17.54 -21.16 -8.36
CA LYS A 946 18.67 -20.24 -8.16
C LYS A 946 18.29 -18.80 -8.44
N ALA A 947 18.54 -17.89 -7.50
CA ALA A 947 18.25 -16.48 -7.64
C ALA A 947 19.08 -15.84 -8.75
N THR A 948 18.49 -14.93 -9.53
CA THR A 948 19.13 -14.32 -10.69
C THR A 948 19.03 -12.80 -10.69
N ASN A 949 19.99 -12.17 -11.37
CA ASN A 949 20.06 -10.73 -11.55
C ASN A 949 20.29 -10.40 -13.03
N ILE A 950 19.78 -9.26 -13.49
CA ILE A 950 20.00 -8.74 -14.85
C ILE A 950 20.77 -7.42 -14.76
N VAL A 951 21.87 -7.33 -15.51
CA VAL A 951 22.61 -6.08 -15.71
C VAL A 951 22.38 -5.59 -17.13
N VAL A 952 21.77 -4.41 -17.27
CA VAL A 952 21.39 -3.80 -18.54
C VAL A 952 22.45 -2.80 -18.97
N HIS A 953 22.95 -2.93 -20.20
CA HIS A 953 23.80 -1.94 -20.84
C HIS A 953 23.13 -1.42 -22.12
N LEU A 954 23.03 -0.10 -22.24
CA LEU A 954 22.52 0.58 -23.44
C LEU A 954 23.69 1.35 -24.08
N ASP A 955 24.03 0.99 -25.33
CA ASP A 955 25.22 1.49 -26.04
C ASP A 955 26.53 1.34 -25.24
N GLY A 956 26.61 0.28 -24.42
CA GLY A 956 27.76 -0.04 -23.57
C GLY A 956 27.83 0.74 -22.24
N ILE A 957 26.82 1.55 -21.92
CA ILE A 957 26.69 2.25 -20.63
C ILE A 957 25.79 1.41 -19.71
N ASP A 958 26.26 1.07 -18.50
CA ASP A 958 25.42 0.42 -17.48
C ASP A 958 24.22 1.32 -17.12
N LYS A 959 23.05 0.74 -17.26
CA LYS A 959 21.73 1.36 -17.18
C LYS A 959 20.77 0.55 -16.31
N THR A 960 21.29 -0.40 -15.53
CA THR A 960 20.51 -1.38 -14.75
C THR A 960 19.48 -0.76 -13.79
N ASN A 961 19.86 0.32 -13.08
CA ASN A 961 18.99 0.99 -12.12
C ASN A 961 18.12 2.13 -12.71
N ASP A 962 18.33 2.48 -13.98
CA ASP A 962 17.62 3.55 -14.70
C ASP A 962 17.61 3.19 -16.21
N PRO A 963 16.85 2.17 -16.65
CA PRO A 963 16.89 1.64 -18.02
C PRO A 963 16.18 2.56 -19.05
N VAL A 964 16.40 3.86 -18.94
CA VAL A 964 15.85 4.92 -19.78
C VAL A 964 16.93 5.48 -20.71
N LEU A 965 16.63 5.59 -22.01
CA LEU A 965 17.49 6.24 -22.99
C LEU A 965 16.66 7.14 -23.93
N THR A 966 17.29 8.17 -24.50
CA THR A 966 16.71 9.00 -25.55
C THR A 966 17.64 8.99 -26.75
N LEU A 967 17.10 8.69 -27.94
CA LEU A 967 17.83 8.67 -29.21
C LEU A 967 16.99 9.32 -30.32
N PRO A 968 17.60 10.01 -31.30
CA PRO A 968 16.88 10.43 -32.50
C PRO A 968 16.50 9.24 -33.38
N ILE A 969 15.42 9.39 -34.16
CA ILE A 969 15.03 8.40 -35.16
C ILE A 969 16.15 8.19 -36.20
N THR A 970 16.24 6.98 -36.75
CA THR A 970 17.36 6.42 -37.52
C THR A 970 18.60 5.99 -36.73
N SER A 971 18.67 6.24 -35.40
CA SER A 971 19.67 5.62 -34.53
C SER A 971 19.51 4.10 -34.43
N GLN A 972 20.65 3.41 -34.34
CA GLN A 972 20.76 2.04 -33.84
C GLN A 972 21.23 2.07 -32.39
N LEU A 973 20.58 1.28 -31.53
CA LEU A 973 20.91 1.06 -30.12
C LEU A 973 21.46 -0.35 -29.97
N ASN A 974 22.68 -0.47 -29.46
CA ASN A 974 23.25 -1.74 -29.01
C ASN A 974 22.73 -2.04 -27.59
N LEU A 975 21.70 -2.89 -27.51
CA LEU A 975 21.26 -3.47 -26.26
C LEU A 975 22.19 -4.62 -25.88
N THR A 976 22.72 -4.57 -24.66
CA THR A 976 23.52 -5.65 -24.08
C THR A 976 22.97 -6.02 -22.70
N ILE A 977 22.84 -7.31 -22.44
CA ILE A 977 22.28 -7.88 -21.21
C ILE A 977 23.26 -8.90 -20.64
N LYS A 978 23.63 -8.77 -19.36
CA LYS A 978 24.22 -9.88 -18.60
C LYS A 978 23.16 -10.44 -17.66
N TYR A 979 22.94 -11.75 -17.75
CA TYR A 979 22.06 -12.50 -16.85
C TYR A 979 22.96 -13.31 -15.92
N LEU A 980 22.89 -13.00 -14.64
CA LEU A 980 23.82 -13.43 -13.61
C LEU A 980 23.13 -14.35 -12.62
N HIS A 981 23.87 -15.35 -12.14
CA HIS A 981 23.53 -16.03 -10.91
C HIS A 981 23.81 -15.08 -9.72
N ASN A 982 22.79 -14.78 -8.92
CA ASN A 982 22.84 -13.69 -7.94
C ASN A 982 23.92 -13.90 -6.87
N GLN A 983 24.03 -15.12 -6.32
CA GLN A 983 24.95 -15.44 -5.23
C GLN A 983 26.43 -15.52 -5.67
N SER A 984 26.71 -15.97 -6.90
CA SER A 984 28.10 -16.12 -7.39
C SER A 984 28.57 -14.99 -8.31
N GLY A 985 27.66 -14.17 -8.84
CA GLY A 985 27.95 -13.12 -9.83
C GLY A 985 28.38 -13.64 -11.21
N ILE A 986 28.26 -14.94 -11.47
CA ILE A 986 28.70 -15.59 -12.72
C ILE A 986 27.59 -15.51 -13.78
N GLU A 987 27.97 -15.25 -15.04
CA GLU A 987 27.04 -15.23 -16.17
C GLU A 987 26.43 -16.60 -16.49
N ILE A 988 25.10 -16.64 -16.62
CA ILE A 988 24.33 -17.84 -16.95
C ILE A 988 24.30 -18.02 -18.48
N SER A 989 25.31 -18.70 -19.02
CA SER A 989 25.38 -19.04 -20.43
C SER A 989 24.30 -20.06 -20.83
N GLY A 990 23.63 -19.85 -21.96
CA GLY A 990 22.61 -20.78 -22.49
C GLY A 990 21.19 -20.54 -21.96
N ALA A 991 20.99 -19.47 -21.17
CA ALA A 991 19.66 -18.90 -20.94
C ALA A 991 19.00 -18.45 -22.25
N ASN A 992 17.67 -18.50 -22.29
CA ASN A 992 16.87 -17.80 -23.29
C ASN A 992 16.61 -16.38 -22.76
N ILE A 993 17.13 -15.36 -23.43
CA ILE A 993 16.80 -13.97 -23.15
C ILE A 993 16.04 -13.40 -24.34
N GLN A 994 14.86 -12.86 -24.07
CA GLN A 994 13.92 -12.37 -25.06
C GLN A 994 13.62 -10.88 -24.81
N ILE A 995 13.45 -10.11 -25.88
CA ILE A 995 12.91 -8.75 -25.85
C ILE A 995 11.50 -8.74 -26.44
N ILE A 996 10.56 -8.14 -25.72
CA ILE A 996 9.14 -8.08 -26.04
C ILE A 996 8.64 -6.64 -25.87
N GLY A 997 7.96 -6.07 -26.86
CA GLY A 997 7.41 -4.70 -26.78
C GLY A 997 7.37 -4.01 -28.14
N GLU A 998 6.48 -3.03 -28.32
CA GLU A 998 6.31 -2.28 -29.60
C GLU A 998 6.12 -3.17 -30.85
N GLY A 999 5.53 -4.36 -30.68
CA GLY A 999 5.39 -5.37 -31.75
C GLY A 999 6.66 -6.18 -32.04
N LEU A 1000 7.77 -5.92 -31.35
CA LEU A 1000 8.96 -6.77 -31.35
C LEU A 1000 8.75 -7.99 -30.43
N THR A 1001 9.28 -9.15 -30.83
CA THR A 1001 9.34 -10.37 -30.02
C THR A 1001 10.52 -11.20 -30.52
N GLU A 1002 11.71 -10.97 -29.97
CA GLU A 1002 12.99 -11.46 -30.52
C GLU A 1002 13.93 -11.99 -29.42
N PHE A 1003 14.85 -12.88 -29.78
CA PHE A 1003 15.84 -13.43 -28.84
C PHE A 1003 17.19 -12.71 -28.97
N LEU A 1004 17.82 -12.43 -27.83
CA LEU A 1004 19.16 -11.84 -27.78
C LEU A 1004 20.23 -12.91 -28.04
N ILE A 1005 21.32 -12.52 -28.70
CA ILE A 1005 22.40 -13.42 -29.13
C ILE A 1005 23.51 -13.44 -28.07
N TRP A 1006 23.86 -14.64 -27.59
CA TRP A 1006 24.98 -14.85 -26.66
C TRP A 1006 26.35 -14.67 -27.35
N ASP A 1007 27.19 -13.80 -26.81
CA ASP A 1007 28.59 -13.64 -27.18
C ASP A 1007 29.52 -14.28 -26.12
N VAL A 1008 30.19 -15.36 -26.54
CA VAL A 1008 31.14 -16.14 -25.73
C VAL A 1008 32.41 -15.37 -25.32
N ASN A 1009 32.74 -14.26 -25.96
CA ASN A 1009 33.97 -13.50 -25.72
C ASN A 1009 33.78 -12.42 -24.65
N PHE A 1010 32.58 -11.83 -24.60
CA PHE A 1010 32.23 -10.77 -23.65
C PHE A 1010 31.38 -11.28 -22.46
N LEU A 1011 30.91 -12.53 -22.54
CA LEU A 1011 29.99 -13.15 -21.59
C LEU A 1011 28.73 -12.30 -21.42
N GLN A 1012 27.99 -12.08 -22.51
CA GLN A 1012 26.78 -11.27 -22.51
C GLN A 1012 25.86 -11.64 -23.67
N TYR A 1013 24.60 -11.28 -23.54
CA TYR A 1013 23.58 -11.34 -24.58
C TYR A 1013 23.49 -9.97 -25.27
N SER A 1014 23.28 -9.92 -26.58
CA SER A 1014 23.15 -8.65 -27.31
C SER A 1014 22.07 -8.68 -28.41
N TYR A 1015 21.51 -7.51 -28.72
CA TYR A 1015 20.59 -7.27 -29.84
C TYR A 1015 20.71 -5.81 -30.30
N ILE A 1016 20.53 -5.55 -31.59
CA ILE A 1016 20.61 -4.20 -32.16
C ILE A 1016 19.19 -3.70 -32.46
N LEU A 1017 18.69 -2.80 -31.63
CA LEU A 1017 17.40 -2.12 -31.85
C LEU A 1017 17.59 -1.00 -32.86
N ASN A 1018 16.76 -0.96 -33.91
CA ASN A 1018 16.75 0.13 -34.88
C ASN A 1018 15.49 1.00 -34.69
N THR A 1019 15.68 2.27 -34.34
CA THR A 1019 14.59 3.22 -34.06
C THR A 1019 13.63 3.43 -35.23
N THR A 1020 14.05 3.19 -36.49
CA THR A 1020 13.16 3.27 -37.67
C THR A 1020 12.00 2.29 -37.61
N ASN A 1021 12.15 1.18 -36.88
CA ASN A 1021 11.15 0.12 -36.83
C ASN A 1021 9.98 0.46 -35.90
N PHE A 1022 10.15 1.45 -35.03
CA PHE A 1022 9.22 1.79 -33.95
C PHE A 1022 8.64 3.21 -34.08
N GLY A 1023 9.37 4.13 -34.72
CA GLY A 1023 8.92 5.51 -34.91
C GLY A 1023 9.03 6.40 -33.66
N ILE A 1024 8.65 7.66 -33.82
CA ILE A 1024 8.83 8.74 -32.83
C ILE A 1024 7.98 8.50 -31.57
N GLY A 1025 8.41 9.05 -30.44
CA GLY A 1025 7.75 9.01 -29.13
C GLY A 1025 8.36 7.97 -28.18
N ILE A 1026 7.76 7.83 -27.00
CA ILE A 1026 8.15 6.81 -26.02
C ILE A 1026 7.90 5.40 -26.61
N LYS A 1027 8.78 4.47 -26.29
CA LYS A 1027 8.76 3.05 -26.64
C LYS A 1027 9.14 2.21 -25.42
N LEU A 1028 8.40 1.13 -25.16
CA LEU A 1028 8.57 0.27 -23.99
C LEU A 1028 8.88 -1.16 -24.42
N PHE A 1029 9.95 -1.73 -23.83
CA PHE A 1029 10.39 -3.09 -24.10
C PHE A 1029 10.71 -3.83 -22.79
N THR A 1030 10.03 -4.94 -22.53
CA THR A 1030 10.38 -5.86 -21.44
C THR A 1030 11.43 -6.84 -21.92
N ILE A 1031 12.53 -6.97 -21.18
CA ILE A 1031 13.47 -8.09 -21.30
C ILE A 1031 13.00 -9.19 -20.36
N VAL A 1032 12.92 -10.42 -20.88
CA VAL A 1032 12.62 -11.63 -20.09
C VAL A 1032 13.81 -12.58 -20.20
N ALA A 1033 14.49 -12.84 -19.09
CA ALA A 1033 15.59 -13.79 -19.02
C ALA A 1033 15.19 -15.04 -18.23
N GLN A 1034 15.39 -16.22 -18.81
CA GLN A 1034 15.03 -17.50 -18.20
C GLN A 1034 16.04 -18.61 -18.54
N ALA A 1035 16.30 -19.50 -17.58
CA ALA A 1035 17.12 -20.70 -17.78
C ALA A 1035 16.61 -21.85 -16.87
N PRO A 1036 16.83 -23.12 -17.24
CA PRO A 1036 16.53 -24.26 -16.37
C PRO A 1036 17.22 -24.11 -15.00
N ASN A 1037 16.52 -24.47 -13.92
CA ASN A 1037 16.97 -24.37 -12.52
C ASN A 1037 17.23 -22.94 -11.98
N TYR A 1038 17.03 -21.89 -12.79
CA TYR A 1038 17.16 -20.49 -12.38
C TYR A 1038 15.78 -19.80 -12.30
N GLN A 1039 15.67 -18.78 -11.44
CA GLN A 1039 14.50 -17.90 -11.37
C GLN A 1039 14.40 -17.04 -12.63
N ILE A 1040 13.18 -16.84 -13.15
CA ILE A 1040 12.93 -15.91 -14.25
C ILE A 1040 13.10 -14.49 -13.71
N ASN A 1041 13.81 -13.65 -14.46
CA ASN A 1041 13.99 -12.24 -14.13
C ASN A 1041 13.60 -11.37 -15.33
N THR A 1042 13.07 -10.18 -15.06
CA THR A 1042 12.51 -9.26 -16.06
C THR A 1042 12.94 -7.83 -15.79
N VAL A 1043 13.21 -7.05 -16.84
CA VAL A 1043 13.51 -5.63 -16.72
C VAL A 1043 12.93 -4.84 -17.89
N ASP A 1044 12.20 -3.77 -17.59
CA ASP A 1044 11.61 -2.88 -18.58
C ASP A 1044 12.57 -1.78 -19.02
N ILE A 1045 12.64 -1.54 -20.33
CA ILE A 1045 13.50 -0.55 -20.97
C ILE A 1045 12.61 0.50 -21.63
N ARG A 1046 12.84 1.77 -21.28
CA ARG A 1046 12.13 2.92 -21.87
C ARG A 1046 13.04 3.66 -22.84
N LEU A 1047 12.80 3.47 -24.13
CA LEU A 1047 13.46 4.22 -25.20
C LEU A 1047 12.57 5.39 -25.63
N THR A 1048 13.08 6.62 -25.57
CA THR A 1048 12.37 7.79 -26.13
C THR A 1048 12.97 8.12 -27.48
N VAL A 1049 12.19 7.90 -28.56
CA VAL A 1049 12.63 8.17 -29.93
C VAL A 1049 12.25 9.60 -30.31
N ASN A 1050 13.25 10.47 -30.42
CA ASN A 1050 13.05 11.87 -30.81
C ASN A 1050 13.10 12.05 -32.33
N ARG A 1051 12.70 13.24 -32.79
CA ARG A 1051 13.07 13.72 -34.14
C ARG A 1051 14.57 13.99 -34.22
N ILE A 1052 15.10 13.96 -35.43
CA ILE A 1052 16.46 14.38 -35.75
C ILE A 1052 16.55 15.91 -35.58
N ASN A 1053 17.40 16.37 -34.66
CA ASN A 1053 17.66 17.79 -34.44
C ASN A 1053 18.38 18.41 -35.64
N THR A 1054 17.99 19.64 -35.99
CA THR A 1054 18.59 20.39 -37.09
C THR A 1054 18.94 21.82 -36.72
N GLU A 1055 19.88 22.41 -37.46
CA GLU A 1055 20.26 23.82 -37.36
C GLU A 1055 20.20 24.46 -38.75
N ILE A 1056 19.52 25.61 -38.86
CA ILE A 1056 19.56 26.46 -40.05
C ILE A 1056 20.71 27.45 -39.86
N SER A 1057 21.59 27.56 -40.85
CA SER A 1057 22.78 28.44 -40.82
C SER A 1057 22.90 29.27 -42.11
N ILE A 1058 23.52 30.44 -42.06
CA ILE A 1058 23.72 31.31 -43.24
C ILE A 1058 25.15 31.12 -43.75
N VAL A 1059 25.34 30.96 -45.06
CA VAL A 1059 26.67 30.78 -45.70
C VAL A 1059 27.62 31.96 -45.42
N SER A 1060 27.09 33.18 -45.23
CA SER A 1060 27.89 34.36 -44.88
C SER A 1060 28.29 34.44 -43.40
N GLY A 1061 27.62 33.71 -42.50
CA GLY A 1061 27.77 33.82 -41.05
C GLY A 1061 27.21 35.10 -40.41
N GLU A 1062 26.61 36.02 -41.18
CA GLU A 1062 26.12 37.32 -40.68
C GLU A 1062 24.59 37.33 -40.51
N LEU A 1063 24.10 37.32 -39.26
CA LEU A 1063 22.67 37.40 -38.91
C LEU A 1063 22.04 38.79 -39.14
N ILE A 1064 22.86 39.84 -39.21
CA ILE A 1064 22.43 41.23 -39.40
C ILE A 1064 23.19 41.79 -40.60
N VAL A 1065 22.47 42.21 -41.64
CA VAL A 1065 23.04 42.59 -42.94
C VAL A 1065 22.61 44.00 -43.35
N ASP A 1066 23.58 44.90 -43.50
CA ASP A 1066 23.36 46.28 -43.94
C ASP A 1066 23.49 46.40 -45.47
N ILE A 1067 22.39 46.71 -46.17
CA ILE A 1067 22.35 46.84 -47.64
C ILE A 1067 21.96 48.26 -48.09
N ILE A 1068 22.12 48.54 -49.38
CA ILE A 1068 21.73 49.84 -49.96
C ILE A 1068 20.26 49.76 -50.40
N SER A 1069 19.44 50.73 -50.02
CA SER A 1069 18.04 50.80 -50.45
C SER A 1069 17.87 50.68 -51.97
N LYS A 1070 17.00 49.78 -52.40
CA LYS A 1070 16.75 49.32 -53.77
C LYS A 1070 17.83 48.42 -54.39
N SER A 1071 18.80 47.91 -53.62
CA SER A 1071 19.58 46.76 -54.08
C SER A 1071 18.74 45.48 -54.03
N ASP A 1072 19.22 44.46 -54.74
CA ASP A 1072 18.83 43.09 -54.51
C ASP A 1072 19.69 42.51 -53.36
N TYR A 1073 19.23 41.44 -52.72
CA TYR A 1073 19.99 40.65 -51.73
C TYR A 1073 19.75 39.16 -51.96
N GLN A 1074 20.82 38.36 -51.87
CA GLN A 1074 20.78 36.91 -52.03
C GLN A 1074 20.86 36.26 -50.65
N ILE A 1075 19.80 35.57 -50.25
CA ILE A 1075 19.81 34.70 -49.08
C ILE A 1075 20.43 33.37 -49.51
N GLN A 1076 21.36 32.84 -48.72
CA GLN A 1076 21.94 31.50 -48.89
C GLN A 1076 22.00 30.82 -47.51
N VAL A 1077 21.24 29.74 -47.32
CA VAL A 1077 21.19 28.99 -46.06
C VAL A 1077 21.52 27.52 -46.23
N VAL A 1078 22.11 26.93 -45.21
CA VAL A 1078 22.48 25.52 -45.13
C VAL A 1078 21.75 24.88 -43.96
N LEU A 1079 21.11 23.75 -44.21
CA LEU A 1079 20.43 22.93 -43.20
C LEU A 1079 21.39 21.87 -42.69
N ASN A 1080 21.79 21.94 -41.42
CA ASN A 1080 22.69 20.98 -40.81
C ASN A 1080 21.88 19.95 -40.01
N ASN A 1081 22.23 18.67 -40.14
CA ASN A 1081 21.81 17.61 -39.21
C ASN A 1081 22.75 17.66 -38.00
N THR A 1082 22.23 17.99 -36.81
CA THR A 1082 23.08 18.19 -35.62
C THR A 1082 23.33 16.91 -34.83
N ASP A 1083 22.53 15.86 -35.02
CA ASP A 1083 22.68 14.59 -34.30
C ASP A 1083 23.67 13.64 -35.00
N PHE A 1084 23.57 13.52 -36.33
CA PHE A 1084 24.38 12.61 -37.15
C PHE A 1084 25.43 13.33 -38.02
N GLY A 1085 25.34 14.66 -38.12
CA GLY A 1085 26.21 15.47 -38.98
C GLY A 1085 25.78 15.49 -40.46
N GLY A 1086 26.37 16.44 -41.21
CA GLY A 1086 26.13 16.60 -42.65
C GLY A 1086 25.01 17.59 -42.99
N ILE A 1087 24.86 17.85 -44.29
CA ILE A 1087 23.93 18.84 -44.85
C ILE A 1087 22.68 18.13 -45.39
N ILE A 1088 21.50 18.65 -45.04
CA ILE A 1088 20.19 18.09 -45.40
C ILE A 1088 19.73 18.65 -46.75
N LYS A 1089 19.61 17.77 -47.75
CA LYS A 1089 19.25 18.11 -49.14
C LYS A 1089 17.79 17.76 -49.44
N ASN A 1090 17.25 18.32 -50.54
CA ASN A 1090 15.87 18.11 -50.99
C ASN A 1090 14.80 18.51 -49.93
N ALA A 1091 15.07 19.57 -49.16
CA ALA A 1091 14.11 20.21 -48.27
C ALA A 1091 13.23 21.22 -49.01
N THR A 1092 11.99 21.41 -48.54
CA THR A 1092 11.21 22.62 -48.81
C THR A 1092 11.66 23.68 -47.81
N VAL A 1093 12.42 24.68 -48.28
CA VAL A 1093 12.83 25.84 -47.46
C VAL A 1093 12.08 27.06 -47.94
N THR A 1094 11.44 27.78 -47.02
CA THR A 1094 10.62 28.96 -47.31
C THR A 1094 11.02 30.15 -46.44
N TYR A 1095 10.71 31.35 -46.91
CA TYR A 1095 10.91 32.59 -46.18
C TYR A 1095 9.61 33.39 -46.10
N LEU A 1096 9.47 34.15 -45.01
CA LEU A 1096 8.39 35.12 -44.77
C LEU A 1096 8.99 36.45 -44.29
N TRP A 1097 8.49 37.56 -44.82
CA TRP A 1097 8.83 38.93 -44.39
C TRP A 1097 7.71 39.91 -44.75
N ASP A 1098 7.79 41.16 -44.30
CA ASP A 1098 6.81 42.25 -44.48
C ASP A 1098 6.25 42.45 -45.91
N ARG A 1099 6.93 41.92 -46.93
CA ARG A 1099 6.63 42.13 -48.35
C ARG A 1099 6.19 40.87 -49.10
N GLY A 1100 6.04 39.74 -48.39
CA GLY A 1100 5.52 38.48 -48.92
C GLY A 1100 6.28 37.25 -48.41
N SER A 1101 6.02 36.11 -49.04
CA SER A 1101 6.74 34.86 -48.82
C SER A 1101 7.17 34.22 -50.13
N GLY A 1102 8.05 33.23 -50.05
CA GLY A 1102 8.48 32.42 -51.18
C GLY A 1102 9.39 31.27 -50.73
N GLU A 1103 9.92 30.55 -51.71
CA GLU A 1103 10.78 29.37 -51.49
C GLU A 1103 12.24 29.70 -51.81
N LEU A 1104 13.17 28.98 -51.18
CA LEU A 1104 14.59 28.97 -51.51
C LEU A 1104 14.92 27.65 -52.21
N THR A 1105 15.75 27.70 -53.25
CA THR A 1105 16.05 26.55 -54.12
C THR A 1105 17.51 26.13 -54.01
N ASP A 1106 17.73 24.84 -53.71
CA ASP A 1106 19.00 24.12 -53.93
C ASP A 1106 18.97 23.60 -55.38
N ALA A 1107 19.51 24.38 -56.33
CA ALA A 1107 19.27 24.19 -57.77
C ALA A 1107 20.32 23.30 -58.46
N ASP A 1108 21.51 23.18 -57.88
CA ASP A 1108 22.61 22.30 -58.31
C ASP A 1108 22.85 21.12 -57.37
N TYR A 1109 21.98 20.95 -56.35
CA TYR A 1109 22.04 19.89 -55.33
C TYR A 1109 23.32 19.92 -54.49
N ASP A 1110 23.90 21.10 -54.27
CA ASP A 1110 25.07 21.28 -53.41
C ASP A 1110 24.71 21.31 -51.91
N GLY A 1111 23.46 21.65 -51.57
CA GLY A 1111 22.91 21.74 -50.22
C GLY A 1111 22.75 23.15 -49.66
N ILE A 1112 23.03 24.18 -50.46
CA ILE A 1112 22.79 25.60 -50.17
C ILE A 1112 21.45 26.00 -50.80
N TYR A 1113 20.48 26.35 -49.97
CA TYR A 1113 19.18 26.85 -50.42
C TYR A 1113 19.27 28.36 -50.62
N GLU A 1114 18.97 28.84 -51.83
CA GLU A 1114 19.11 30.25 -52.15
C GLU A 1114 17.88 30.92 -52.79
N VAL A 1115 17.76 32.23 -52.57
CA VAL A 1115 16.80 33.10 -53.26
C VAL A 1115 17.32 34.54 -53.34
N ILE A 1116 16.98 35.25 -54.43
CA ILE A 1116 17.32 36.67 -54.61
C ILE A 1116 16.09 37.54 -54.35
N LEU A 1117 16.05 38.21 -53.20
CA LEU A 1117 15.08 39.25 -52.88
C LEU A 1117 15.43 40.52 -53.64
N ARG A 1118 14.52 40.99 -54.51
CA ARG A 1118 14.81 42.12 -55.42
C ARG A 1118 14.27 43.46 -54.95
N ASN A 1119 15.04 44.52 -55.20
CA ASN A 1119 14.67 45.92 -54.96
C ASN A 1119 14.17 46.22 -53.53
N ILE A 1120 14.90 45.76 -52.51
CA ILE A 1120 14.50 45.92 -51.10
C ILE A 1120 14.39 47.42 -50.75
N PRO A 1121 13.22 47.91 -50.29
CA PRO A 1121 13.02 49.34 -50.01
C PRO A 1121 13.81 49.80 -48.78
N ALA A 1122 13.92 51.10 -48.53
CA ALA A 1122 14.58 51.59 -47.32
C ALA A 1122 13.78 51.21 -46.05
N GLY A 1123 14.45 50.65 -45.04
CA GLY A 1123 13.84 50.16 -43.80
C GLY A 1123 14.68 49.07 -43.11
N SER A 1124 14.22 48.60 -41.95
CA SER A 1124 14.74 47.38 -41.30
C SER A 1124 13.67 46.30 -41.39
N PHE A 1125 14.07 45.08 -41.76
CA PHE A 1125 13.16 43.95 -41.99
C PHE A 1125 13.69 42.70 -41.28
N ILE A 1126 12.76 41.87 -40.79
CA ILE A 1126 13.04 40.52 -40.33
C ILE A 1126 12.59 39.57 -41.44
N ILE A 1127 13.41 38.56 -41.74
CA ILE A 1127 13.07 37.47 -42.65
C ILE A 1127 13.13 36.19 -41.84
N THR A 1128 11.97 35.59 -41.60
CA THR A 1128 11.86 34.30 -40.91
C THR A 1128 11.97 33.20 -41.96
N ILE A 1129 13.01 32.37 -41.85
CA ILE A 1129 13.24 31.14 -42.61
C ILE A 1129 12.58 29.98 -41.88
N THR A 1130 11.90 29.12 -42.63
CA THR A 1130 11.38 27.82 -42.18
C THR A 1130 11.83 26.74 -43.16
N ALA A 1131 12.06 25.53 -42.65
CA ALA A 1131 12.46 24.38 -43.46
C ALA A 1131 11.64 23.15 -43.08
N TYR A 1132 11.38 22.30 -44.07
CA TYR A 1132 10.68 21.03 -43.90
C TYR A 1132 11.23 19.98 -44.86
N VAL A 1133 11.39 18.74 -44.38
CA VAL A 1133 11.92 17.60 -45.15
C VAL A 1133 10.99 16.39 -45.03
N GLY A 1134 10.47 16.18 -43.83
CA GLY A 1134 9.58 15.09 -43.46
C GLY A 1134 9.35 15.12 -41.94
N GLU A 1135 8.46 14.27 -41.45
CA GLU A 1135 8.07 14.26 -40.02
C GLU A 1135 9.18 13.76 -39.07
N GLU A 1136 10.28 13.22 -39.62
CA GLU A 1136 11.45 12.72 -38.88
C GLU A 1136 12.39 13.82 -38.36
N PHE A 1137 12.35 15.02 -38.95
CA PHE A 1137 13.28 16.12 -38.64
C PHE A 1137 12.60 17.24 -37.86
N GLU A 1138 13.29 17.81 -36.86
CA GLU A 1138 12.83 19.00 -36.14
C GLU A 1138 13.60 20.24 -36.63
N PHE A 1139 12.88 21.12 -37.35
CA PHE A 1139 13.37 22.43 -37.77
C PHE A 1139 12.77 23.53 -36.89
N LYS A 1140 13.62 24.45 -36.43
CA LYS A 1140 13.22 25.68 -35.72
C LYS A 1140 13.22 26.86 -36.69
N THR A 1141 12.31 27.81 -36.48
CA THR A 1141 12.28 29.09 -37.20
C THR A 1141 13.60 29.84 -37.00
N PHE A 1142 14.16 30.37 -38.09
CA PHE A 1142 15.45 31.05 -38.07
C PHE A 1142 15.33 32.47 -38.67
N GLU A 1143 15.87 33.49 -38.01
CA GLU A 1143 15.63 34.89 -38.39
C GLU A 1143 16.87 35.62 -38.92
N ILE A 1144 16.70 36.31 -40.05
CA ILE A 1144 17.74 37.15 -40.68
C ILE A 1144 17.26 38.61 -40.64
N PHE A 1145 18.10 39.51 -40.13
CA PHE A 1145 17.80 40.93 -39.99
C PHE A 1145 18.46 41.72 -41.12
N ILE A 1146 17.69 42.44 -41.94
CA ILE A 1146 18.21 43.27 -43.04
C ILE A 1146 17.92 44.74 -42.79
N ASN A 1147 18.96 45.57 -42.74
CA ASN A 1147 18.84 47.04 -42.73
C ASN A 1147 19.14 47.61 -44.12
N ALA A 1148 18.10 47.97 -44.86
CA ALA A 1148 18.24 48.64 -46.14
C ALA A 1148 18.37 50.16 -45.94
N GLY A 1149 19.59 50.65 -45.84
CA GLY A 1149 19.91 52.06 -45.64
C GLY A 1149 20.05 52.86 -46.95
N VAL A 1150 19.65 54.14 -46.93
CA VAL A 1150 20.12 55.08 -47.96
C VAL A 1150 21.57 55.44 -47.61
N LYS A 1151 22.53 54.88 -48.35
CA LYS A 1151 23.95 55.26 -48.22
C LYS A 1151 24.08 56.78 -48.45
N PRO A 1152 24.64 57.57 -47.51
CA PRO A 1152 24.52 59.02 -47.57
C PRO A 1152 25.28 59.62 -48.75
N GLU A 1153 24.56 60.10 -49.76
CA GLU A 1153 25.14 60.73 -50.97
C GLU A 1153 25.77 62.11 -50.72
N PHE A 1154 25.75 62.60 -49.47
CA PHE A 1154 26.58 63.72 -49.05
C PHE A 1154 27.88 63.22 -48.43
N ASP A 1155 28.96 63.30 -49.20
CA ASP A 1155 30.31 63.30 -48.65
C ASP A 1155 30.52 64.58 -47.82
N PHE A 1156 30.18 64.48 -46.52
CA PHE A 1156 30.44 65.52 -45.56
C PHE A 1156 31.94 65.80 -45.39
N THR A 1157 32.87 65.04 -45.96
CA THR A 1157 34.31 65.37 -45.91
C THR A 1157 34.58 66.75 -46.50
N ILE A 1158 33.90 67.18 -47.57
CA ILE A 1158 34.05 68.56 -48.08
C ILE A 1158 33.47 69.60 -47.11
N VAL A 1159 32.35 69.31 -46.45
CA VAL A 1159 31.72 70.22 -45.47
C VAL A 1159 32.53 70.29 -44.17
N ILE A 1160 33.07 69.17 -43.71
CA ILE A 1160 33.94 69.03 -42.53
C ILE A 1160 35.31 69.66 -42.82
N ILE A 1161 35.87 69.53 -44.02
CA ILE A 1161 37.06 70.25 -44.46
C ILE A 1161 36.78 71.76 -44.55
N LEU A 1162 35.61 72.19 -45.05
CA LEU A 1162 35.22 73.61 -45.05
C LEU A 1162 34.94 74.15 -43.64
N LEU A 1163 34.44 73.34 -42.72
CA LEU A 1163 34.28 73.70 -41.30
C LEU A 1163 35.62 73.69 -40.56
N LEU A 1164 36.56 72.78 -40.89
CA LEU A 1164 37.92 72.80 -40.36
C LEU A 1164 38.71 74.00 -40.90
N PHE A 1165 38.67 74.28 -42.21
CA PHE A 1165 39.18 75.54 -42.77
C PHE A 1165 38.41 76.76 -42.28
N GLY A 1166 37.13 76.61 -41.89
CA GLY A 1166 36.33 77.64 -41.25
C GLY A 1166 36.80 77.94 -39.83
N ILE A 1167 37.04 76.93 -39.00
CA ILE A 1167 37.50 77.03 -37.62
C ILE A 1167 38.98 77.45 -37.56
N VAL A 1168 39.84 76.84 -38.38
CA VAL A 1168 41.24 77.25 -38.57
C VAL A 1168 41.32 78.63 -39.24
N GLY A 1169 40.39 78.96 -40.13
CA GLY A 1169 40.29 80.26 -40.81
C GLY A 1169 39.83 81.38 -39.88
N ILE A 1170 38.82 81.13 -39.04
CA ILE A 1170 38.37 82.06 -37.99
C ILE A 1170 39.44 82.18 -36.90
N GLY A 1171 40.09 81.09 -36.52
CA GLY A 1171 41.21 81.09 -35.57
C GLY A 1171 42.41 81.88 -36.10
N THR A 1172 42.84 81.64 -37.34
CA THR A 1172 43.92 82.41 -37.97
C THR A 1172 43.50 83.86 -38.27
N TYR A 1173 42.25 84.13 -38.63
CA TYR A 1173 41.72 85.49 -38.76
C TYR A 1173 41.73 86.23 -37.42
N PHE A 1174 41.32 85.59 -36.33
CA PHE A 1174 41.33 86.16 -34.97
C PHE A 1174 42.78 86.44 -34.49
N VAL A 1175 43.70 85.50 -34.71
CA VAL A 1175 45.14 85.68 -34.44
C VAL A 1175 45.75 86.77 -35.33
N LEU A 1176 45.43 86.82 -36.62
CA LEU A 1176 45.86 87.88 -37.53
C LEU A 1176 45.21 89.22 -37.19
N TYR A 1177 43.99 89.25 -36.65
CA TYR A 1177 43.31 90.46 -36.20
C TYR A 1177 44.04 91.07 -35.00
N GLN A 1178 44.25 90.27 -33.94
CA GLN A 1178 45.09 90.61 -32.79
C GLN A 1178 46.50 91.09 -33.20
N LYS A 1179 47.18 90.34 -34.08
CA LYS A 1179 48.64 90.45 -34.31
C LYS A 1179 49.03 91.31 -35.51
N TYR A 1180 48.14 91.55 -36.46
CA TYR A 1180 48.42 92.23 -37.74
C TYR A 1180 47.36 93.25 -38.18
N PHE A 1181 46.05 92.98 -38.06
CA PHE A 1181 45.00 93.83 -38.64
C PHE A 1181 44.47 94.94 -37.73
N LYS A 1182 44.72 94.89 -36.41
CA LYS A 1182 44.37 95.90 -35.39
C LYS A 1182 44.77 97.36 -35.69
N TYR A 1183 45.59 97.62 -36.71
CA TYR A 1183 46.02 98.97 -37.13
C TYR A 1183 45.79 99.22 -38.64
N PRO A 1184 45.26 100.38 -39.08
CA PRO A 1184 44.97 100.67 -40.49
C PRO A 1184 46.18 100.59 -41.45
N GLN A 1185 45.92 100.30 -42.73
CA GLN A 1185 46.96 100.03 -43.75
C GLN A 1185 48.01 101.15 -43.89
N LYS A 1186 47.62 102.43 -43.78
CA LYS A 1186 48.54 103.58 -43.85
C LYS A 1186 49.64 103.51 -42.78
N VAL A 1187 49.29 103.11 -41.56
CA VAL A 1187 50.24 102.94 -40.44
C VAL A 1187 51.21 101.78 -40.69
N ARG A 1188 50.73 100.67 -41.29
CA ARG A 1188 51.56 99.50 -41.61
C ARG A 1188 52.62 99.80 -42.68
N LYS A 1189 52.29 100.53 -43.77
CA LYS A 1189 53.26 100.93 -44.80
C LYS A 1189 54.33 101.90 -44.28
N ILE A 1190 53.96 102.85 -43.41
CA ILE A 1190 54.93 103.79 -42.80
C ILE A 1190 55.91 103.04 -41.88
N ARG A 1191 55.45 102.04 -41.10
CA ARG A 1191 56.33 101.23 -40.25
C ARG A 1191 57.32 100.36 -41.04
N SER A 1192 56.95 99.82 -42.20
CA SER A 1192 57.89 99.05 -43.03
C SER A 1192 58.90 99.96 -43.74
N LEU A 1193 58.48 101.09 -44.31
CA LEU A 1193 59.38 102.10 -44.89
C LEU A 1193 60.43 102.57 -43.87
N ARG A 1194 60.00 102.95 -42.65
CA ARG A 1194 60.91 103.36 -41.57
C ARG A 1194 61.93 102.26 -41.21
N LYS A 1195 61.51 100.99 -41.20
CA LYS A 1195 62.35 99.83 -40.85
C LYS A 1195 63.30 99.38 -41.98
N SER A 1196 62.97 99.67 -43.24
CA SER A 1196 63.87 99.47 -44.39
C SER A 1196 64.92 100.58 -44.48
N ILE A 1197 64.52 101.84 -44.28
CA ILE A 1197 65.43 102.99 -44.20
C ILE A 1197 66.40 102.81 -43.02
N SER A 1198 65.92 102.43 -41.83
CA SER A 1198 66.77 102.19 -40.65
C SER A 1198 67.65 100.93 -40.72
N LYS A 1199 67.71 100.24 -41.87
CA LYS A 1199 68.59 99.07 -42.09
C LYS A 1199 69.41 99.14 -43.38
N ASN A 1200 69.40 100.29 -44.07
CA ASN A 1200 70.25 100.61 -45.22
C ASN A 1200 70.30 99.50 -46.31
N LYS A 1201 69.15 98.88 -46.62
CA LYS A 1201 69.04 97.84 -47.66
C LYS A 1201 68.41 98.40 -48.94
N LYS A 1202 69.00 98.03 -50.09
CA LYS A 1202 68.55 98.45 -51.44
C LYS A 1202 67.05 98.20 -51.65
N LEU A 1203 66.34 99.24 -52.10
CA LEU A 1203 64.99 99.14 -52.65
C LEU A 1203 65.08 98.70 -54.12
N LYS A 1204 64.16 97.85 -54.59
CA LYS A 1204 64.01 97.51 -56.02
C LYS A 1204 63.04 98.50 -56.72
N PRO A 1205 63.16 98.72 -58.04
CA PRO A 1205 62.37 99.72 -58.75
C PRO A 1205 60.88 99.38 -58.83
N ILE A 1206 60.06 100.42 -58.99
CA ILE A 1206 58.67 100.34 -59.44
C ILE A 1206 58.69 100.61 -60.96
N SER A 1207 58.14 99.69 -61.76
CA SER A 1207 57.90 99.93 -63.18
C SER A 1207 56.55 100.64 -63.38
N ILE A 1208 56.45 101.51 -64.38
CA ILE A 1208 55.25 102.32 -64.66
C ILE A 1208 54.89 102.18 -66.15
N GLN A 1209 53.68 101.66 -66.37
CA GLN A 1209 52.74 101.82 -67.50
C GLN A 1209 53.26 102.22 -68.90
N THR A 1210 52.79 101.48 -69.91
CA THR A 1210 52.35 102.05 -71.19
C THR A 1210 50.83 102.22 -71.21
N ARG A 1211 50.28 102.92 -72.21
CA ARG A 1211 48.83 103.21 -72.31
C ARG A 1211 48.07 102.07 -73.01
N GLU A 1212 48.76 101.39 -73.91
CA GLU A 1212 48.35 100.20 -74.65
C GLU A 1212 48.00 99.06 -73.67
N ASP A 1213 48.85 98.83 -72.65
CA ASP A 1213 48.62 97.87 -71.56
C ASP A 1213 47.34 98.10 -70.75
N ILE A 1214 46.76 99.31 -70.82
CA ILE A 1214 45.52 99.68 -70.13
C ILE A 1214 44.32 99.56 -71.07
N ILE A 1215 44.50 99.77 -72.37
CA ILE A 1215 43.45 99.65 -73.39
C ILE A 1215 43.22 98.17 -73.76
N GLN A 1216 44.28 97.42 -74.04
CA GLN A 1216 44.21 95.99 -74.37
C GLN A 1216 43.55 95.20 -73.23
N ARG A 1217 43.99 95.45 -71.99
CA ARG A 1217 43.43 94.86 -70.75
C ARG A 1217 41.95 95.20 -70.50
N ASN A 1218 41.35 96.18 -71.20
CA ASN A 1218 39.92 96.46 -71.15
C ASN A 1218 39.15 95.91 -72.36
N ILE A 1219 39.81 95.67 -73.50
CA ILE A 1219 39.22 94.97 -74.65
C ILE A 1219 39.11 93.47 -74.36
N ASP A 1220 40.20 92.85 -73.90
CA ASP A 1220 40.24 91.41 -73.58
C ASP A 1220 39.23 91.06 -72.46
N LYS A 1221 39.04 91.98 -71.50
CA LYS A 1221 38.09 91.84 -70.39
C LYS A 1221 36.61 91.86 -70.80
N ASN A 1222 36.30 92.34 -72.00
CA ASN A 1222 34.97 92.23 -72.61
C ASN A 1222 34.89 91.11 -73.66
N LYS A 1223 35.98 90.37 -73.93
CA LYS A 1223 36.01 89.24 -74.88
C LYS A 1223 36.00 87.87 -74.21
N GLN A 1224 36.41 87.75 -72.94
CA GLN A 1224 36.30 86.52 -72.11
C GLN A 1224 34.85 86.10 -71.79
N LEU A 1225 33.85 86.65 -72.48
CA LEU A 1225 32.43 86.30 -72.38
C LEU A 1225 31.98 85.25 -73.41
N TRP A 1226 32.84 84.85 -74.37
CA TRP A 1226 32.46 84.00 -75.52
C TRP A 1226 33.36 82.78 -75.79
N GLU A 1227 34.32 82.46 -74.91
CA GLU A 1227 35.24 81.31 -75.09
C GLU A 1227 35.40 80.50 -73.79
N ILE A 1228 34.67 79.39 -73.64
CA ILE A 1228 34.95 78.31 -72.67
C ILE A 1228 34.70 76.96 -73.34
N ASP A 1229 35.64 76.48 -74.15
CA ASP A 1229 35.85 75.03 -74.33
C ASP A 1229 37.32 74.70 -74.65
N LYS A 1230 37.59 73.40 -74.71
CA LYS A 1230 38.87 72.67 -74.78
C LYS A 1230 39.46 72.71 -76.23
N PRO A 1231 40.58 72.01 -76.58
CA PRO A 1231 41.36 71.03 -75.80
C PRO A 1231 42.90 71.08 -75.93
N ASN A 1232 43.57 70.33 -75.03
CA ASN A 1232 44.55 69.29 -75.40
C ASN A 1232 44.84 68.42 -74.16
N GLN A 1233 44.56 67.13 -74.21
CA GLN A 1233 45.47 66.05 -74.65
C GLN A 1233 46.72 65.88 -73.79
N ASN A 1234 46.68 64.86 -72.93
CA ASN A 1234 47.83 64.03 -72.60
C ASN A 1234 47.31 62.63 -72.20
N THR A 1235 47.75 61.59 -72.90
CA THR A 1235 47.15 60.25 -72.83
C THR A 1235 48.19 59.13 -72.91
N LEU A 1236 47.90 58.03 -72.19
CA LEU A 1236 48.34 56.66 -72.48
C LEU A 1236 49.85 56.32 -72.46
N LYS A 1237 50.32 55.98 -71.26
CA LYS A 1237 51.20 54.83 -70.89
C LYS A 1237 50.82 54.49 -69.44
N LYS A 1238 50.80 53.24 -68.94
CA LYS A 1238 51.20 51.91 -69.44
C LYS A 1238 50.24 50.94 -68.68
N ILE A 1239 49.44 50.08 -69.32
CA ILE A 1239 49.78 48.78 -69.92
C ILE A 1239 50.58 47.85 -69.00
N GLU A 1240 50.02 46.63 -68.90
CA GLU A 1240 50.47 45.37 -68.32
C GLU A 1240 51.99 45.11 -68.25
N ASN A 1241 52.41 44.33 -67.24
CA ASN A 1241 53.12 43.06 -67.43
C ASN A 1241 53.38 42.35 -66.08
N SER A 1242 53.47 41.02 -65.98
CA SER A 1242 53.25 40.00 -67.04
C SER A 1242 52.89 38.62 -66.47
N LYS A 1243 51.84 38.05 -67.07
CA LYS A 1243 51.64 36.64 -67.45
C LYS A 1243 52.90 35.73 -67.46
N PHE A 1244 52.66 34.45 -67.11
CA PHE A 1244 53.49 33.26 -67.37
C PHE A 1244 54.85 33.18 -66.61
N LEU A 1245 55.41 32.00 -66.36
CA LEU A 1245 55.04 30.63 -66.79
C LEU A 1245 54.62 29.71 -65.62
N GLY A 1246 53.86 28.67 -65.95
CA GLY A 1246 53.81 27.45 -65.16
C GLY A 1246 54.73 26.36 -65.72
N LYS A 1247 55.11 25.43 -64.84
CA LYS A 1247 55.52 24.02 -65.07
C LYS A 1247 54.73 23.23 -64.03
N VAL A 1248 54.09 22.09 -64.27
CA VAL A 1248 54.19 21.08 -65.36
C VAL A 1248 55.59 20.50 -65.52
N GLU A 1249 55.79 19.31 -64.94
CA GLU A 1249 56.69 18.29 -65.46
C GLU A 1249 55.91 16.97 -65.54
N GLY A 1250 55.44 16.61 -66.74
CA GLY A 1250 54.77 15.33 -67.02
C GLY A 1250 53.23 15.31 -66.88
N ASP A 1251 52.56 15.50 -68.01
CA ASP A 1251 51.54 14.60 -68.58
C ASP A 1251 50.36 14.04 -67.74
N ASN A 1252 49.14 14.41 -68.20
CA ASN A 1252 47.91 13.58 -68.32
C ASN A 1252 47.15 13.14 -67.06
N VAL A 1253 45.82 12.94 -67.08
CA VAL A 1253 44.69 13.43 -67.94
C VAL A 1253 43.43 13.30 -67.07
N GLU A 1254 42.53 14.30 -67.14
CA GLU A 1254 41.18 14.37 -66.52
C GLU A 1254 41.07 13.94 -65.05
#